data_AF-A0A960MSP2-F1
#
_entry.id   AF-A0A960MSP2-F1
#
_cell.length_a   1.000
_cell.length_b   1.000
_cell.length_c   1.000
_cell.angle_alpha   90.00
_cell.angle_beta   90.00
_cell.angle_gamma   90.00
#
_symmetry.space_group_name_H-M   'P 1'
#
loop_
_entity.id
_entity.type
_entity.pdbx_description
1 polymer ?
#
loop_
_entity_poly.entity_id
_entity_poly.type
_entity_poly.pdbx_seq_one_letter_code
_entity_poly.pdbx_strand_id
1 'polypeptide(L)'
;MTRRSFNRSGRSALPRATGWLLCVAAFSGLTLFGLRFNTVAQEAKPAEEKQKDPFANLPPETKKKVEEALERWMKAIAGPRQSLVEKRMLKTVEEMTTELRLNDVAVATLKEATKKAVEESQAPWREAMMDWVRLIYSEQIRENGANAEELISELSESITDLGEEQIEAMLEEAPVSEKAHPANQNAWKAALEKALTPDQLAKIKEQEELTKRQAEKQFADLRDRMTKALETELRSEIKPAVDLVRNTIPMEPARSKAVDEAADAAVAEALAIRKKAMEEMLEKIPESARQQMMMNQAGQDFSLGNDGQEEAVPSKQKAWTDGLAKILTKDELADLKKAAEIAEKEEKKRSDEQLTRLIDNFSDNYRQNFSRQMDPLVADIRTSAKLDDARIDKLNKASESAVNGSVDAWKKKAKEAVDKMSKREREMMLTQGYVSVGWEDEDQPEKRKEWKDALSTILTPDEKKLWESAVARRKAEQKRVATKILVAALDERLAFTTEQRTNIEPLLEKAAESQIAERLDQQRWGSMNYQNLASAAKSSKHDEIKKLLEDWQQAAWVTQVEKAGERENARRQAQQAKPAEGAKPLPGPDPVGAESLVSGYLYDMMMTERESIESRMLAAVSDLVRAAKLGDDRRKKLEIAGKGAAEDVVSAWFNQYNQWVRNQLGNSIQNPQTIATLLRGMGRVNFSRNLVPEDTAPWKTATENLLSESERAAWQKEIEARKAYQIEATTSLVLTQLDNAARLEVAQLDKLKKLALASYAEYSPDIDRYFGSRDPNTPWELNSYYNMLIIEGIPEKSLKEALTESQMEVWETQFRPRTSGYWDNIQRYHDERIKKEKASSPPAKK
;
A
#
# COMPACT_ATOMS: atom_id res chain seq x y z
N MET A 1 -34.52 -44.59 -12.13
CA MET A 1 -34.10 -44.60 -10.71
C MET A 1 -32.76 -43.91 -10.68
N THR A 2 -32.50 -42.77 -10.05
CA THR A 2 -32.98 -42.25 -8.76
C THR A 2 -33.30 -40.75 -8.84
N ARG A 3 -34.48 -40.41 -8.32
CA ARG A 3 -34.99 -39.06 -8.08
C ARG A 3 -34.12 -38.33 -7.05
N ARG A 4 -33.88 -37.03 -7.24
CA ARG A 4 -33.80 -36.06 -6.14
C ARG A 4 -34.72 -34.89 -6.43
N SER A 5 -35.61 -34.68 -5.47
CA SER A 5 -36.70 -33.70 -5.42
C SER A 5 -36.52 -32.81 -4.18
N PHE A 6 -37.14 -31.63 -4.22
CA PHE A 6 -37.25 -30.59 -3.18
C PHE A 6 -35.97 -29.72 -2.99
N ASN A 7 -36.03 -28.40 -2.89
CA ASN A 7 -37.07 -27.55 -2.32
C ASN A 7 -37.22 -26.20 -3.08
N ARG A 8 -38.47 -25.85 -3.45
CA ARG A 8 -38.86 -24.50 -3.89
C ARG A 8 -39.22 -23.71 -2.63
N SER A 9 -38.43 -22.69 -2.28
CA SER A 9 -38.87 -21.64 -1.36
C SER A 9 -39.32 -20.43 -2.18
N GLY A 10 -40.62 -20.15 -2.15
CA GLY A 10 -41.17 -18.92 -2.71
C GLY A 10 -40.62 -17.69 -1.99
N ARG A 11 -40.23 -16.67 -2.75
CA ARG A 11 -39.95 -15.34 -2.23
C ARG A 11 -40.94 -14.36 -2.85
N SER A 12 -41.74 -13.76 -1.97
CA SER A 12 -42.71 -12.71 -2.24
C SER A 12 -42.01 -11.45 -2.77
N ALA A 13 -42.62 -10.84 -3.80
CA ALA A 13 -42.25 -9.52 -4.31
C ALA A 13 -42.68 -8.42 -3.32
N LEU A 14 -41.78 -7.46 -3.04
CA LEU A 14 -42.07 -6.20 -2.35
C LEU A 14 -41.41 -5.02 -3.13
N PRO A 15 -41.93 -3.79 -3.01
CA PRO A 15 -41.84 -2.78 -4.07
C PRO A 15 -40.70 -1.74 -3.96
N ARG A 16 -40.02 -1.54 -5.10
CA ARG A 16 -39.56 -0.32 -5.82
C ARG A 16 -39.01 0.97 -5.15
N ALA A 17 -38.92 1.17 -3.84
CA ALA A 17 -38.43 2.47 -3.32
C ALA A 17 -37.48 2.35 -2.11
N THR A 18 -36.15 2.43 -2.32
CA THR A 18 -35.15 2.47 -1.22
C THR A 18 -33.79 3.00 -1.71
N GLY A 19 -33.77 4.18 -2.33
CA GLY A 19 -32.53 4.84 -2.81
C GLY A 19 -31.80 5.71 -1.76
N TRP A 20 -32.46 6.06 -0.67
CA TRP A 20 -31.98 7.03 0.34
C TRP A 20 -31.05 6.43 1.42
N LEU A 21 -31.11 5.12 1.63
CA LEU A 21 -30.53 4.44 2.81
C LEU A 21 -29.00 4.32 2.86
N LEU A 22 -28.28 4.55 1.75
CA LEU A 22 -26.81 4.37 1.72
C LEU A 22 -26.02 5.67 1.96
N CYS A 23 -26.61 6.86 1.78
CA CYS A 23 -25.87 8.12 1.94
C CYS A 23 -25.66 8.54 3.40
N VAL A 24 -26.41 7.98 4.34
CA VAL A 24 -26.23 8.22 5.79
C VAL A 24 -25.38 7.12 6.46
N ALA A 25 -25.20 5.95 5.83
CA ALA A 25 -24.49 4.81 6.43
C ALA A 25 -23.22 4.34 5.70
N ALA A 26 -23.01 4.65 4.42
CA ALA A 26 -21.84 4.19 3.66
C ALA A 26 -20.93 5.36 3.32
N PHE A 27 -19.73 5.42 3.90
CA PHE A 27 -18.46 5.85 3.26
C PHE A 27 -17.34 5.70 4.31
N SER A 28 -16.50 4.67 4.17
CA SER A 28 -15.14 4.65 4.74
C SER A 28 -14.30 3.61 4.00
N GLY A 29 -13.06 3.96 3.72
CA GLY A 29 -12.17 3.18 2.88
C GLY A 29 -10.71 3.50 3.16
N LEU A 30 -10.14 2.86 4.20
CA LEU A 30 -8.70 2.57 4.34
C LEU A 30 -8.46 1.46 5.39
N THR A 31 -8.13 0.25 4.93
CA THR A 31 -8.09 -0.99 5.73
C THR A 31 -6.77 -1.29 6.46
N LEU A 32 -5.84 -0.34 6.58
CA LEU A 32 -4.59 -0.57 7.34
C LEU A 32 -4.45 0.28 8.61
N PHE A 33 -5.18 1.40 8.71
CA PHE A 33 -5.25 2.18 9.95
C PHE A 33 -6.36 1.66 10.88
N GLY A 34 -7.58 1.45 10.38
CA GLY A 34 -8.74 1.03 11.18
C GLY A 34 -8.59 -0.28 11.97
N LEU A 35 -7.71 -1.21 11.56
CA LEU A 35 -7.45 -2.46 12.29
C LEU A 35 -6.68 -2.26 13.61
N ARG A 36 -5.87 -1.20 13.77
CA ARG A 36 -5.26 -0.84 15.06
C ARG A 36 -6.20 -0.06 15.97
N PHE A 37 -7.14 0.72 15.42
CA PHE A 37 -8.06 1.57 16.19
C PHE A 37 -9.31 0.82 16.70
N ASN A 38 -9.73 -0.24 16.02
CA ASN A 38 -10.86 -1.06 16.49
C ASN A 38 -10.52 -1.86 17.76
N THR A 39 -9.24 -2.18 17.98
CA THR A 39 -8.75 -2.85 19.21
C THR A 39 -8.81 -1.90 20.40
N VAL A 40 -8.40 -0.64 20.21
CA VAL A 40 -8.39 0.43 21.24
C VAL A 40 -9.81 0.85 21.67
N ALA A 41 -10.77 0.87 20.74
CA ALA A 41 -12.18 1.11 21.09
C ALA A 41 -12.86 -0.06 21.83
N GLN A 42 -12.30 -1.27 21.78
CA GLN A 42 -12.85 -2.46 22.44
C GLN A 42 -12.41 -2.60 23.90
N GLU A 43 -11.26 -2.03 24.29
CA GLU A 43 -10.77 -2.05 25.67
C GLU A 43 -11.24 -0.86 26.52
N ALA A 44 -11.70 0.21 25.86
CA ALA A 44 -12.20 1.39 26.54
C ALA A 44 -13.58 1.17 27.16
N LYS A 45 -13.64 1.17 28.49
CA LYS A 45 -14.89 1.39 29.24
C LYS A 45 -15.19 2.90 29.30
N PRO A 46 -16.38 3.37 28.88
CA PRO A 46 -16.96 4.61 29.41
C PRO A 46 -18.38 4.34 29.99
N ALA A 47 -18.98 5.06 30.95
CA ALA A 47 -18.74 6.40 31.46
C ALA A 47 -19.22 6.63 32.93
N GLU A 48 -19.40 5.61 33.78
CA GLU A 48 -19.92 5.82 35.15
C GLU A 48 -18.90 5.67 36.29
N GLU A 49 -17.76 5.02 36.08
CA GLU A 49 -16.58 5.29 36.92
C GLU A 49 -15.98 6.59 36.39
N LYS A 50 -15.95 7.65 37.22
CA LYS A 50 -15.22 8.90 36.93
C LYS A 50 -13.85 8.52 36.37
N GLN A 51 -13.69 8.63 35.06
CA GLN A 51 -12.50 8.20 34.36
C GLN A 51 -11.35 8.97 35.00
N LYS A 52 -10.47 8.24 35.71
CA LYS A 52 -9.22 8.84 36.17
C LYS A 52 -8.60 9.43 34.93
N ASP A 53 -8.26 10.70 35.00
CA ASP A 53 -7.56 11.43 33.96
C ASP A 53 -6.60 10.48 33.22
N PRO A 54 -6.79 10.24 31.90
CA PRO A 54 -6.04 9.22 31.17
C PRO A 54 -4.53 9.48 31.18
N PHE A 55 -4.13 10.71 31.55
CA PHE A 55 -2.75 11.13 31.72
C PHE A 55 -2.36 11.35 33.20
N ALA A 56 -3.13 10.83 34.16
CA ALA A 56 -2.89 11.00 35.60
C ALA A 56 -1.49 10.55 36.05
N ASN A 57 -0.91 9.57 35.34
CA ASN A 57 0.41 9.01 35.65
C ASN A 57 1.56 9.73 34.93
N LEU A 58 1.29 10.68 34.05
CA LEU A 58 2.34 11.45 33.37
C LEU A 58 2.90 12.54 34.30
N PRO A 59 4.20 12.86 34.18
CA PRO A 59 4.76 14.06 34.82
C PRO A 59 3.93 15.30 34.46
N PRO A 60 3.69 16.24 35.40
CA PRO A 60 2.84 17.41 35.14
C PRO A 60 3.24 18.24 33.92
N GLU A 61 4.54 18.38 33.66
CA GLU A 61 5.06 19.09 32.49
C GLU A 61 4.79 18.34 31.18
N THR A 62 5.00 17.02 31.17
CA THR A 62 4.71 16.16 30.01
C THR A 62 3.23 16.17 29.68
N LYS A 63 2.38 16.01 30.69
CA LYS A 63 0.91 16.09 30.54
C LYS A 63 0.49 17.43 29.93
N LYS A 64 1.07 18.53 30.41
CA LYS A 64 0.81 19.86 29.87
C LYS A 64 1.18 19.96 28.39
N LYS A 65 2.36 19.46 28.00
CA LYS A 65 2.79 19.46 26.59
C LYS A 65 1.89 18.60 25.70
N VAL A 66 1.43 17.45 26.18
CA VAL A 66 0.49 16.58 25.45
C VAL A 66 -0.83 17.32 25.23
N GLU A 67 -1.41 17.94 26.26
CA GLU A 67 -2.64 18.74 26.11
C GLU A 67 -2.44 19.94 25.16
N GLU A 68 -1.31 20.64 25.23
CA GLU A 68 -0.97 21.73 24.29
C GLU A 68 -0.80 21.22 22.84
N ALA A 69 -0.30 20.00 22.64
CA ALA A 69 -0.23 19.37 21.31
C ALA A 69 -1.61 18.97 20.79
N LEU A 70 -2.44 18.36 21.64
CA LEU A 70 -3.82 17.98 21.32
C LEU A 70 -4.68 19.21 20.97
N GLU A 71 -4.55 20.31 21.72
CA GLU A 71 -5.26 21.55 21.41
C GLU A 71 -4.85 22.15 20.06
N ARG A 72 -3.54 22.13 19.75
CA ARG A 72 -3.03 22.57 18.45
C ARG A 72 -3.57 21.69 17.32
N TRP A 73 -3.56 20.37 17.51
CA TRP A 73 -4.10 19.41 16.57
C TRP A 73 -5.59 19.63 16.32
N MET A 74 -6.40 19.73 17.38
CA MET A 74 -7.83 20.01 17.26
C MET A 74 -8.12 21.31 16.54
N LYS A 75 -7.33 22.36 16.79
CA LYS A 75 -7.48 23.64 16.10
C LYS A 75 -7.21 23.51 14.60
N ALA A 76 -6.23 22.71 14.21
CA ALA A 76 -5.89 22.48 12.81
C ALA A 76 -7.00 21.72 12.06
N ILE A 77 -7.60 20.70 12.68
CA ILE A 77 -8.61 19.86 12.02
C ILE A 77 -10.04 20.41 12.10
N ALA A 78 -10.31 21.38 12.98
CA ALA A 78 -11.66 21.94 13.15
C ALA A 78 -12.23 22.59 11.88
N GLY A 79 -11.40 23.36 11.16
CA GLY A 79 -11.80 24.01 9.90
C GLY A 79 -12.16 23.02 8.79
N PRO A 80 -11.25 22.09 8.43
CA PRO A 80 -11.54 21.01 7.49
C PRO A 80 -12.78 20.20 7.88
N ARG A 81 -12.94 19.86 9.16
CA ARG A 81 -14.13 19.17 9.66
C ARG A 81 -15.40 19.98 9.44
N GLN A 82 -15.38 21.28 9.75
CA GLN A 82 -16.53 22.15 9.54
C GLN A 82 -16.95 22.16 8.06
N SER A 83 -16.00 22.33 7.15
CA SER A 83 -16.22 22.32 5.70
C SER A 83 -16.81 20.99 5.22
N LEU A 84 -16.21 19.87 5.61
CA LEU A 84 -16.66 18.53 5.25
C LEU A 84 -18.10 18.26 5.72
N VAL A 85 -18.39 18.61 6.97
CA VAL A 85 -19.71 18.38 7.56
C VAL A 85 -20.78 19.29 6.94
N GLU A 86 -20.44 20.54 6.61
CA GLU A 86 -21.32 21.44 5.86
C GLU A 86 -21.64 20.88 4.47
N LYS A 87 -20.60 20.48 3.72
CA LYS A 87 -20.76 19.85 2.39
C LYS A 87 -21.68 18.62 2.45
N ARG A 88 -21.55 17.78 3.48
CA ARG A 88 -22.40 16.60 3.68
C ARG A 88 -23.85 16.98 3.98
N MET A 89 -24.08 17.92 4.89
CA MET A 89 -25.43 18.38 5.22
C MET A 89 -26.11 19.04 4.01
N LEU A 90 -25.36 19.79 3.20
CA LEU A 90 -25.89 20.38 1.95
C LEU A 90 -26.28 19.29 0.93
N LYS A 91 -25.50 18.22 0.80
CA LYS A 91 -25.87 17.06 -0.01
C LYS A 91 -27.16 16.42 0.51
N THR A 92 -27.34 16.28 1.82
CA THR A 92 -28.59 15.80 2.42
C THR A 92 -29.77 16.69 2.03
N VAL A 93 -29.60 18.02 2.02
CA VAL A 93 -30.66 18.94 1.53
C VAL A 93 -31.01 18.67 0.07
N GLU A 94 -30.02 18.44 -0.80
CA GLU A 94 -30.25 18.14 -2.23
C GLU A 94 -31.00 16.83 -2.44
N GLU A 95 -30.66 15.80 -1.68
CA GLU A 95 -31.35 14.51 -1.69
C GLU A 95 -32.80 14.66 -1.21
N MET A 96 -33.01 15.36 -0.10
CA MET A 96 -34.36 15.68 0.41
C MET A 96 -35.17 16.50 -0.60
N THR A 97 -34.54 17.45 -1.28
CA THR A 97 -35.18 18.27 -2.33
C THR A 97 -35.75 17.39 -3.42
N THR A 98 -34.96 16.42 -3.88
CA THR A 98 -35.35 15.49 -4.94
C THR A 98 -36.46 14.54 -4.48
N GLU A 99 -36.31 13.95 -3.29
CA GLU A 99 -37.22 12.92 -2.81
C GLU A 99 -38.57 13.46 -2.30
N LEU A 100 -38.53 14.57 -1.58
CA LEU A 100 -39.71 15.19 -0.97
C LEU A 100 -40.32 16.28 -1.86
N ARG A 101 -39.68 16.60 -2.99
CA ARG A 101 -40.08 17.67 -3.93
C ARG A 101 -40.19 19.01 -3.22
N LEU A 102 -39.13 19.39 -2.51
CA LEU A 102 -39.10 20.64 -1.75
C LEU A 102 -39.16 21.84 -2.71
N ASN A 103 -39.85 22.91 -2.29
CA ASN A 103 -39.83 24.18 -3.01
C ASN A 103 -38.60 25.02 -2.64
N ASP A 104 -38.31 26.05 -3.44
CA ASP A 104 -37.11 26.88 -3.27
C ASP A 104 -37.01 27.54 -1.88
N VAL A 105 -38.15 27.89 -1.27
CA VAL A 105 -38.20 28.50 0.07
C VAL A 105 -37.78 27.49 1.14
N ALA A 106 -38.27 26.26 1.05
CA ALA A 106 -37.88 25.17 1.95
C ALA A 106 -36.40 24.83 1.79
N VAL A 107 -35.91 24.75 0.55
CA VAL A 107 -34.48 24.50 0.26
C VAL A 107 -33.60 25.59 0.85
N ALA A 108 -33.94 26.87 0.64
CA ALA A 108 -33.20 28.00 1.19
C ALA A 108 -33.17 27.96 2.74
N THR A 109 -34.31 27.66 3.36
CA THR A 109 -34.43 27.55 4.83
C THR A 109 -33.53 26.45 5.39
N LEU A 110 -33.49 25.28 4.74
CA LEU A 110 -32.63 24.17 5.18
C LEU A 110 -31.14 24.45 4.93
N LYS A 111 -30.77 25.10 3.81
CA LYS A 111 -29.38 25.49 3.57
C LYS A 111 -28.86 26.49 4.60
N GLU A 112 -29.67 27.47 5.00
CA GLU A 112 -29.30 28.41 6.07
C GLU A 112 -29.15 27.70 7.42
N ALA A 113 -30.10 26.82 7.76
CA ALA A 113 -30.05 26.04 8.99
C ALA A 113 -28.86 25.08 9.06
N THR A 114 -28.39 24.59 7.90
CA THR A 114 -27.21 23.75 7.79
C THR A 114 -25.99 24.44 8.41
N LYS A 115 -25.68 25.68 7.99
CA LYS A 115 -24.53 26.42 8.53
C LYS A 115 -24.58 26.54 10.05
N LYS A 116 -25.73 26.98 10.56
CA LYS A 116 -25.93 27.18 11.99
C LYS A 116 -25.83 25.87 12.78
N ALA A 117 -26.41 24.78 12.27
CA ALA A 117 -26.31 23.47 12.90
C ALA A 117 -24.87 22.92 12.88
N VAL A 118 -24.12 23.18 11.80
CA VAL A 118 -22.70 22.79 11.72
C VAL A 118 -21.87 23.56 12.75
N GLU A 119 -22.10 24.86 12.91
CA GLU A 119 -21.47 25.68 13.95
C GLU A 119 -21.81 25.19 15.37
N GLU A 120 -23.10 24.95 15.66
CA GLU A 120 -23.57 24.42 16.93
C GLU A 120 -22.95 23.05 17.26
N SER A 121 -22.65 22.24 16.23
CA SER A 121 -22.03 20.92 16.38
C SER A 121 -20.52 20.93 16.65
N GLN A 122 -19.84 22.08 16.56
CA GLN A 122 -18.38 22.16 16.72
C GLN A 122 -17.91 21.90 18.15
N ALA A 123 -18.53 22.55 19.13
CA ALA A 123 -18.17 22.39 20.54
C ALA A 123 -18.33 20.95 21.06
N PRO A 124 -19.50 20.29 20.93
CA PRO A 124 -19.69 18.92 21.41
C PRO A 124 -18.83 17.90 20.67
N TRP A 125 -18.52 18.14 19.39
CA TRP A 125 -17.56 17.32 18.66
C TRP A 125 -16.15 17.48 19.18
N ARG A 126 -15.71 18.73 19.41
CA ARG A 126 -14.36 19.00 19.89
C ARG A 126 -14.11 18.31 21.23
N GLU A 127 -15.09 18.35 22.13
CA GLU A 127 -15.05 17.65 23.41
C GLU A 127 -14.94 16.12 23.21
N ALA A 128 -15.87 15.53 22.45
CA ALA A 128 -15.88 14.09 22.19
C ALA A 128 -14.61 13.58 21.49
N MET A 129 -14.08 14.36 20.55
CA MET A 129 -12.87 14.04 19.82
C MET A 129 -11.64 14.12 20.73
N MET A 130 -11.55 15.15 21.57
CA MET A 130 -10.48 15.24 22.56
C MET A 130 -10.48 14.04 23.50
N ASP A 131 -11.65 13.63 24.01
CA ASP A 131 -11.76 12.48 24.90
C ASP A 131 -11.37 11.17 24.20
N TRP A 132 -11.78 11.01 22.94
CA TRP A 132 -11.41 9.86 22.12
C TRP A 132 -9.90 9.81 21.85
N VAL A 133 -9.30 10.94 21.49
CA VAL A 133 -7.85 11.02 21.24
C VAL A 133 -7.05 10.78 22.53
N ARG A 134 -7.50 11.33 23.66
CA ARG A 134 -6.89 11.09 24.98
C ARG A 134 -6.86 9.61 25.32
N LEU A 135 -7.98 8.93 25.09
CA LEU A 135 -8.10 7.49 25.31
C LEU A 135 -7.08 6.71 24.48
N ILE A 136 -7.03 6.95 23.16
CA ILE A 136 -6.11 6.25 22.25
C ILE A 136 -4.66 6.40 22.68
N TYR A 137 -4.21 7.64 22.91
CA TYR A 137 -2.82 7.88 23.24
C TYR A 137 -2.47 7.38 24.65
N SER A 138 -3.42 7.38 25.59
CA SER A 138 -3.17 6.80 26.91
C SER A 138 -2.92 5.29 26.86
N GLU A 139 -3.60 4.57 25.98
CA GLU A 139 -3.36 3.13 25.77
C GLU A 139 -2.03 2.88 25.09
N GLN A 140 -1.67 3.68 24.07
CA GLN A 140 -0.36 3.57 23.43
C GLN A 140 0.81 3.82 24.40
N ILE A 141 0.68 4.80 25.30
CA ILE A 141 1.68 5.04 26.36
C ILE A 141 1.74 3.84 27.31
N ARG A 142 0.59 3.27 27.67
CA ARG A 142 0.49 2.15 28.61
C ARG A 142 1.07 0.84 28.07
N GLU A 143 0.73 0.49 26.83
CA GLU A 143 1.04 -0.81 26.24
C GLU A 143 2.37 -0.86 25.51
N ASN A 144 2.70 0.20 24.77
CA ASN A 144 3.88 0.21 23.92
C ASN A 144 5.09 0.89 24.58
N GLY A 145 4.92 1.41 25.81
CA GLY A 145 5.94 2.23 26.46
C GLY A 145 6.31 3.46 25.63
N ALA A 146 5.41 3.91 24.74
CA ALA A 146 5.65 5.02 23.83
C ALA A 146 6.05 6.26 24.65
N ASN A 147 7.15 6.90 24.24
CA ASN A 147 7.60 8.11 24.92
C ASN A 147 6.60 9.23 24.61
N ALA A 148 6.08 9.90 25.64
CA ALA A 148 5.16 11.01 25.45
C ALA A 148 5.73 12.13 24.55
N GLU A 149 7.05 12.30 24.48
CA GLU A 149 7.69 13.25 23.54
C GLU A 149 7.58 12.78 22.07
N GLU A 150 7.61 11.47 21.80
CA GLU A 150 7.39 10.91 20.47
C GLU A 150 5.95 11.16 20.02
N LEU A 151 4.98 10.95 20.91
CA LEU A 151 3.56 11.25 20.65
C LEU A 151 3.31 12.75 20.41
N ILE A 152 3.99 13.63 21.14
CA ILE A 152 3.93 15.08 20.89
C ILE A 152 4.49 15.41 19.49
N SER A 153 5.55 14.71 19.06
CA SER A 153 6.10 14.84 17.72
C SER A 153 5.12 14.35 16.66
N GLU A 154 4.57 13.15 16.80
CA GLU A 154 3.59 12.56 15.87
C GLU A 154 2.33 13.43 15.73
N LEU A 155 1.79 13.94 16.84
CA LEU A 155 0.66 14.87 16.82
C LEU A 155 1.00 16.18 16.12
N SER A 156 2.25 16.65 16.23
CA SER A 156 2.69 17.88 15.58
C SER A 156 2.98 17.67 14.08
N GLU A 157 3.59 16.54 13.72
CA GLU A 157 3.95 16.15 12.34
C GLU A 157 2.73 15.75 11.52
N SER A 158 1.75 15.06 12.13
CA SER A 158 0.48 14.74 11.45
C SER A 158 -0.28 15.97 10.97
N ILE A 159 -0.08 17.14 11.60
CA ILE A 159 -0.70 18.40 11.14
C ILE A 159 0.01 18.97 9.91
N THR A 160 1.34 18.83 9.83
CA THR A 160 2.14 19.40 8.73
C THR A 160 2.11 18.53 7.49
N ASP A 161 1.94 17.22 7.66
CA ASP A 161 2.16 16.25 6.59
C ASP A 161 0.86 15.76 5.95
N LEU A 162 -0.29 15.94 6.61
CA LEU A 162 -1.59 15.55 6.06
C LEU A 162 -2.17 16.68 5.19
N GLY A 163 -2.36 16.38 3.90
CA GLY A 163 -3.14 17.23 2.99
C GLY A 163 -4.63 17.26 3.36
N GLU A 164 -5.37 18.26 2.86
CA GLU A 164 -6.79 18.46 3.15
C GLU A 164 -7.63 17.19 2.90
N GLU A 165 -7.37 16.45 1.82
CA GLU A 165 -8.05 15.18 1.52
C GLU A 165 -7.78 14.07 2.56
N GLN A 166 -6.56 14.00 3.10
CA GLN A 166 -6.21 13.00 4.11
C GLN A 166 -6.83 13.36 5.47
N ILE A 167 -6.88 14.66 5.78
CA ILE A 167 -7.61 15.18 6.93
C ILE A 167 -9.10 14.87 6.78
N GLU A 168 -9.70 15.13 5.61
CA GLU A 168 -11.09 14.77 5.33
C GLU A 168 -11.32 13.26 5.53
N ALA A 169 -10.50 12.40 4.91
CA ALA A 169 -10.59 10.94 5.04
C ALA A 169 -10.52 10.47 6.51
N MET A 170 -9.57 11.01 7.27
CA MET A 170 -9.45 10.73 8.71
C MET A 170 -10.70 11.18 9.48
N LEU A 171 -11.24 12.36 9.14
CA LEU A 171 -12.45 12.90 9.76
C LEU A 171 -13.72 12.15 9.34
N GLU A 172 -13.73 11.48 8.19
CA GLU A 172 -14.84 10.61 7.78
C GLU A 172 -15.01 9.41 8.73
N GLU A 173 -13.90 8.91 9.26
CA GLU A 173 -13.85 7.76 10.17
C GLU A 173 -13.98 8.17 11.65
N ALA A 174 -13.85 9.46 11.96
CA ALA A 174 -13.90 9.94 13.34
C ALA A 174 -15.29 9.72 13.95
N PRO A 175 -15.36 9.19 15.19
CA PRO A 175 -16.63 8.98 15.86
C PRO A 175 -17.33 10.32 16.13
N VAL A 176 -18.56 10.47 15.66
CA VAL A 176 -19.41 11.62 15.95
C VAL A 176 -20.42 11.21 17.02
N SER A 177 -20.35 11.82 18.19
CA SER A 177 -21.38 11.61 19.23
C SER A 177 -22.74 12.13 18.74
N GLU A 178 -23.83 11.60 19.31
CA GLU A 178 -25.18 12.04 18.94
C GLU A 178 -25.37 13.56 19.12
N LYS A 179 -24.76 14.12 20.18
CA LYS A 179 -24.74 15.56 20.46
C LYS A 179 -23.90 16.37 19.48
N ALA A 180 -22.93 15.74 18.82
CA ALA A 180 -22.02 16.34 17.86
C ALA A 180 -22.51 16.24 16.40
N HIS A 181 -23.65 15.58 16.16
CA HIS A 181 -24.20 15.47 14.82
C HIS A 181 -25.01 16.73 14.46
N PRO A 182 -24.78 17.39 13.31
CA PRO A 182 -25.50 18.62 12.94
C PRO A 182 -27.01 18.40 12.80
N ALA A 183 -27.45 17.25 12.30
CA ALA A 183 -28.88 16.94 12.19
C ALA A 183 -29.60 16.86 13.54
N ASN A 184 -28.85 16.70 14.64
CA ASN A 184 -29.41 16.65 15.98
C ASN A 184 -29.51 18.02 16.66
N GLN A 185 -28.94 19.08 16.05
CA GLN A 185 -28.96 20.42 16.60
C GLN A 185 -30.34 21.07 16.49
N ASN A 186 -30.64 21.95 17.44
CA ASN A 186 -31.93 22.62 17.52
C ASN A 186 -32.19 23.48 16.27
N ALA A 187 -31.16 24.13 15.72
CA ALA A 187 -31.29 24.93 14.50
C ALA A 187 -31.80 24.09 13.32
N TRP A 188 -31.28 22.87 13.14
CA TRP A 188 -31.71 21.98 12.06
C TRP A 188 -33.12 21.43 12.29
N LYS A 189 -33.42 20.94 13.49
CA LYS A 189 -34.75 20.41 13.85
C LYS A 189 -35.85 21.45 13.67
N ALA A 190 -35.64 22.68 14.15
CA ALA A 190 -36.58 23.78 13.98
C ALA A 190 -36.77 24.16 12.50
N ALA A 191 -35.70 24.09 11.70
CA ALA A 191 -35.79 24.36 10.27
C ALA A 191 -36.57 23.27 9.51
N LEU A 192 -36.41 21.99 9.87
CA LEU A 192 -37.22 20.90 9.32
C LEU A 192 -38.71 21.14 9.58
N GLU A 193 -39.08 21.45 10.81
CA GLU A 193 -40.49 21.71 11.19
C GLU A 193 -41.08 22.91 10.45
N LYS A 194 -40.27 23.94 10.18
CA LYS A 194 -40.69 25.14 9.46
C LYS A 194 -40.76 24.94 7.94
N ALA A 195 -39.80 24.21 7.37
CA ALA A 195 -39.59 24.09 5.93
C ALA A 195 -40.47 23.00 5.29
N LEU A 196 -40.89 22.00 6.06
CA LEU A 196 -41.55 20.80 5.55
C LEU A 196 -43.03 20.77 5.93
N THR A 197 -43.86 20.18 5.05
CA THR A 197 -45.26 19.90 5.37
C THR A 197 -45.36 18.76 6.40
N PRO A 198 -46.49 18.63 7.11
CA PRO A 198 -46.72 17.50 8.02
C PRO A 198 -46.51 16.13 7.36
N ASP A 199 -46.94 15.97 6.10
CA ASP A 199 -46.76 14.72 5.35
C ASP A 199 -45.29 14.44 5.03
N GLN A 200 -44.51 15.46 4.67
CA GLN A 200 -43.07 15.33 4.42
C GLN A 200 -42.31 14.99 5.72
N LEU A 201 -42.66 15.62 6.84
CA LEU A 201 -42.10 15.30 8.17
C LEU A 201 -42.44 13.88 8.61
N ALA A 202 -43.68 13.44 8.39
CA ALA A 202 -44.11 12.08 8.69
C ALA A 202 -43.31 11.06 7.87
N LYS A 203 -43.07 11.34 6.59
CA LYS A 203 -42.25 10.48 5.72
C LYS A 203 -40.79 10.38 6.18
N ILE A 204 -40.19 11.49 6.64
CA ILE A 204 -38.83 11.46 7.22
C ILE A 204 -38.82 10.60 8.49
N LYS A 205 -39.76 10.81 9.42
CA LYS A 205 -39.84 10.03 10.67
C LYS A 205 -40.07 8.55 10.42
N GLU A 206 -40.96 8.19 9.47
CA GLU A 206 -41.17 6.80 9.08
C GLU A 206 -39.88 6.16 8.55
N GLN A 207 -39.11 6.91 7.77
CA GLN A 207 -37.88 6.44 7.18
C GLN A 207 -36.73 6.36 8.20
N GLU A 208 -36.63 7.28 9.17
CA GLU A 208 -35.71 7.19 10.31
C GLU A 208 -36.00 5.94 11.15
N GLU A 209 -37.28 5.70 11.47
CA GLU A 209 -37.71 4.49 12.17
C GLU A 209 -37.43 3.21 11.38
N LEU A 210 -37.61 3.23 10.05
CA LEU A 210 -37.26 2.11 9.18
C LEU A 210 -35.75 1.82 9.21
N THR A 211 -34.93 2.88 9.14
CA THR A 211 -33.46 2.78 9.18
C THR A 211 -32.99 2.21 10.52
N LYS A 212 -33.55 2.72 11.63
CA LYS A 212 -33.30 2.20 12.97
C LYS A 212 -33.66 0.73 13.09
N ARG A 213 -34.85 0.32 12.63
CA ARG A 213 -35.27 -1.10 12.62
C ARG A 213 -34.37 -1.98 11.76
N GLN A 214 -33.87 -1.47 10.63
CA GLN A 214 -32.93 -2.20 9.77
C GLN A 214 -31.58 -2.37 10.45
N ALA A 215 -31.05 -1.32 11.07
CA ALA A 215 -29.79 -1.37 11.83
C ALA A 215 -29.91 -2.33 13.03
N GLU A 216 -30.98 -2.24 13.82
CA GLU A 216 -31.28 -3.16 14.92
C GLU A 216 -31.37 -4.60 14.44
N LYS A 217 -32.05 -4.84 13.31
CA LYS A 217 -32.15 -6.18 12.72
C LYS A 217 -30.79 -6.72 12.27
N GLN A 218 -30.01 -5.92 11.53
CA GLN A 218 -28.68 -6.32 11.07
C GLN A 218 -27.74 -6.59 12.26
N PHE A 219 -27.89 -5.82 13.34
CA PHE A 219 -27.13 -6.01 14.56
C PHE A 219 -27.52 -7.29 15.30
N ALA A 220 -28.83 -7.59 15.37
CA ALA A 220 -29.31 -8.87 15.87
C ALA A 220 -28.77 -10.04 15.03
N ASP A 221 -28.80 -9.91 13.69
CA ASP A 221 -28.26 -10.92 12.77
C ASP A 221 -26.73 -11.09 12.94
N LEU A 222 -25.98 -10.01 13.20
CA LEU A 222 -24.55 -10.08 13.52
C LEU A 222 -24.32 -10.79 14.86
N ARG A 223 -25.03 -10.38 15.91
CA ARG A 223 -24.96 -11.00 17.24
C ARG A 223 -25.24 -12.50 17.18
N ASP A 224 -26.24 -12.91 16.43
CA ASP A 224 -26.59 -14.31 16.23
C ASP A 224 -25.49 -15.08 15.50
N ARG A 225 -24.88 -14.48 14.46
CA ARG A 225 -23.75 -15.09 13.75
C ARG A 225 -22.53 -15.24 14.66
N MET A 226 -22.18 -14.20 15.42
CA MET A 226 -21.07 -14.24 16.37
C MET A 226 -21.33 -15.27 17.48
N THR A 227 -22.53 -15.31 18.03
CA THR A 227 -22.92 -16.31 19.04
C THR A 227 -22.77 -17.73 18.51
N LYS A 228 -23.21 -18.01 17.28
CA LYS A 228 -23.04 -19.33 16.64
C LYS A 228 -21.57 -19.69 16.37
N ALA A 229 -20.77 -18.71 15.95
CA ALA A 229 -19.34 -18.90 15.75
C ALA A 229 -18.64 -19.22 17.09
N LEU A 230 -18.95 -18.46 18.15
CA LEU A 230 -18.47 -18.70 19.50
C LEU A 230 -18.90 -20.06 20.04
N GLU A 231 -20.15 -20.46 19.84
CA GLU A 231 -20.61 -21.80 20.24
C GLU A 231 -19.79 -22.89 19.52
N THR A 232 -19.53 -22.72 18.22
CA THR A 232 -18.71 -23.66 17.45
C THR A 232 -17.27 -23.73 17.96
N GLU A 233 -16.68 -22.58 18.29
CA GLU A 233 -15.34 -22.48 18.90
C GLU A 233 -15.31 -23.18 20.26
N LEU A 234 -16.23 -22.87 21.17
CA LEU A 234 -16.32 -23.45 22.52
C LEU A 234 -16.55 -24.98 22.47
N ARG A 235 -17.34 -25.47 21.51
CA ARG A 235 -17.49 -26.92 21.27
C ARG A 235 -16.18 -27.57 20.82
N SER A 236 -15.41 -26.87 19.99
CA SER A 236 -14.07 -27.32 19.61
C SER A 236 -13.11 -27.30 20.81
N GLU A 237 -13.19 -26.29 21.67
CA GLU A 237 -12.36 -26.14 22.87
C GLU A 237 -12.63 -27.22 23.94
N ILE A 238 -13.89 -27.64 24.16
CA ILE A 238 -14.21 -28.66 25.18
C ILE A 238 -13.91 -30.09 24.72
N LYS A 239 -13.86 -30.33 23.40
CA LYS A 239 -13.72 -31.67 22.83
C LYS A 239 -12.50 -32.45 23.35
N PRO A 240 -11.28 -31.88 23.45
CA PRO A 240 -10.14 -32.58 24.04
C PRO A 240 -10.38 -33.05 25.48
N ALA A 241 -11.11 -32.27 26.29
CA ALA A 241 -11.45 -32.67 27.65
C ALA A 241 -12.41 -33.86 27.66
N VAL A 242 -13.44 -33.86 26.79
CA VAL A 242 -14.36 -35.00 26.61
C VAL A 242 -13.62 -36.26 26.17
N ASP A 243 -12.75 -36.14 25.17
CA ASP A 243 -11.96 -37.25 24.65
C ASP A 243 -11.01 -37.81 25.73
N LEU A 244 -10.42 -36.94 26.58
CA LEU A 244 -9.59 -37.35 27.71
C LEU A 244 -10.38 -38.18 28.73
N VAL A 245 -11.62 -37.78 29.10
CA VAL A 245 -12.46 -38.58 30.01
C VAL A 245 -12.71 -39.97 29.44
N ARG A 246 -13.07 -40.05 28.16
CA ARG A 246 -13.36 -41.31 27.46
C ARG A 246 -12.17 -42.23 27.36
N ASN A 247 -10.97 -41.67 27.15
CA ASN A 247 -9.74 -42.45 27.02
C ASN A 247 -9.19 -42.89 28.38
N THR A 248 -9.50 -42.17 29.46
CA THR A 248 -9.00 -42.48 30.81
C THR A 248 -9.93 -43.46 31.54
N ILE A 249 -11.24 -43.30 31.39
CA ILE A 249 -12.25 -44.04 32.16
C ILE A 249 -13.08 -44.92 31.22
N PRO A 250 -13.00 -46.26 31.32
CA PRO A 250 -13.89 -47.16 30.60
C PRO A 250 -15.35 -46.87 30.96
N MET A 251 -16.18 -46.61 29.94
CA MET A 251 -17.55 -46.16 30.16
C MET A 251 -18.54 -46.80 29.20
N GLU A 252 -19.68 -47.24 29.77
CA GLU A 252 -20.82 -47.72 29.01
C GLU A 252 -21.51 -46.56 28.25
N PRO A 253 -22.27 -46.83 27.17
CA PRO A 253 -22.88 -45.81 26.33
C PRO A 253 -23.70 -44.76 27.10
N ALA A 254 -24.39 -45.17 28.16
CA ALA A 254 -25.17 -44.26 29.01
C ALA A 254 -24.29 -43.25 29.78
N ARG A 255 -23.15 -43.69 30.31
CA ARG A 255 -22.17 -42.80 30.97
C ARG A 255 -21.52 -41.86 29.96
N SER A 256 -21.16 -42.36 28.77
CA SER A 256 -20.59 -41.53 27.69
C SER A 256 -21.55 -40.42 27.23
N LYS A 257 -22.84 -40.74 27.11
CA LYS A 257 -23.87 -39.74 26.79
C LYS A 257 -23.98 -38.68 27.89
N ALA A 258 -23.91 -39.08 29.16
CA ALA A 258 -23.94 -38.14 30.28
C ALA A 258 -22.72 -37.20 30.27
N VAL A 259 -21.54 -37.65 29.79
CA VAL A 259 -20.37 -36.78 29.60
C VAL A 259 -20.62 -35.74 28.49
N ASP A 260 -21.24 -36.13 27.37
CA ASP A 260 -21.63 -35.16 26.33
C ASP A 260 -22.62 -34.12 26.87
N GLU A 261 -23.61 -34.56 27.65
CA GLU A 261 -24.59 -33.66 28.28
C GLU A 261 -23.93 -32.68 29.25
N ALA A 262 -22.91 -33.12 30.00
CA ALA A 262 -22.12 -32.24 30.86
C ALA A 262 -21.27 -31.25 30.04
N ALA A 263 -20.72 -31.68 28.90
CA ALA A 263 -19.97 -30.81 27.99
C ALA A 263 -20.87 -29.74 27.36
N ASP A 264 -22.07 -30.12 26.91
CA ASP A 264 -23.07 -29.19 26.36
C ASP A 264 -23.49 -28.14 27.40
N ALA A 265 -23.70 -28.55 28.65
CA ALA A 265 -24.02 -27.64 29.74
C ALA A 265 -22.88 -26.64 30.03
N ALA A 266 -21.63 -27.11 29.97
CA ALA A 266 -20.45 -26.28 30.15
C ALA A 266 -20.21 -25.30 28.99
N VAL A 267 -20.45 -25.73 27.74
CA VAL A 267 -20.43 -24.84 26.57
C VAL A 267 -21.50 -23.75 26.73
N ALA A 268 -22.70 -24.09 27.20
CA ALA A 268 -23.76 -23.11 27.43
C ALA A 268 -23.40 -22.07 28.51
N GLU A 269 -22.75 -22.50 29.61
CA GLU A 269 -22.26 -21.62 30.67
C GLU A 269 -21.17 -20.66 30.14
N ALA A 270 -20.16 -21.19 29.46
CA ALA A 270 -19.09 -20.40 28.83
C ALA A 270 -19.62 -19.44 27.75
N LEU A 271 -20.58 -19.89 26.93
CA LEU A 271 -21.22 -19.08 25.91
C LEU A 271 -22.00 -17.91 26.53
N ALA A 272 -22.65 -18.11 27.67
CA ALA A 272 -23.34 -17.02 28.37
C ALA A 272 -22.37 -15.94 28.84
N ILE A 273 -21.19 -16.33 29.34
CA ILE A 273 -20.13 -15.40 29.75
C ILE A 273 -19.60 -14.62 28.55
N ARG A 274 -19.19 -15.31 27.47
CA ARG A 274 -18.69 -14.64 26.25
C ARG A 274 -19.76 -13.78 25.58
N LYS A 275 -21.02 -14.25 25.54
CA LYS A 275 -22.13 -13.49 24.99
C LYS A 275 -22.37 -12.21 25.79
N LYS A 276 -22.34 -12.27 27.12
CA LYS A 276 -22.48 -11.09 27.97
C LYS A 276 -21.34 -10.09 27.71
N ALA A 277 -20.10 -10.54 27.65
CA ALA A 277 -18.96 -9.68 27.37
C ALA A 277 -19.03 -9.05 25.96
N MET A 278 -19.44 -9.84 24.97
CA MET A 278 -19.71 -9.37 23.62
C MET A 278 -20.83 -8.32 23.62
N GLU A 279 -21.94 -8.56 24.32
CA GLU A 279 -23.06 -7.61 24.43
C GLU A 279 -22.64 -6.33 25.13
N GLU A 280 -21.88 -6.39 26.22
CA GLU A 280 -21.35 -5.22 26.91
C GLU A 280 -20.39 -4.41 26.02
N MET A 281 -19.53 -5.07 25.24
CA MET A 281 -18.66 -4.43 24.27
C MET A 281 -19.48 -3.76 23.16
N LEU A 282 -20.44 -4.49 22.61
CA LEU A 282 -21.35 -4.03 21.56
C LEU A 282 -22.25 -2.86 22.00
N GLU A 283 -22.65 -2.81 23.27
CA GLU A 283 -23.39 -1.70 23.86
C GLU A 283 -22.53 -0.44 24.00
N LYS A 284 -21.23 -0.60 24.29
CA LYS A 284 -20.27 0.50 24.44
C LYS A 284 -19.84 1.13 23.11
N ILE A 285 -19.94 0.40 22.00
CA ILE A 285 -19.59 0.92 20.68
C ILE A 285 -20.68 1.91 20.22
N PRO A 286 -20.32 3.17 19.86
CA PRO A 286 -21.26 4.15 19.31
C PRO A 286 -22.04 3.59 18.12
N GLU A 287 -23.30 4.02 17.95
CA GLU A 287 -24.17 3.49 16.88
C GLU A 287 -23.56 3.60 15.48
N SER A 288 -22.88 4.71 15.19
CA SER A 288 -22.15 4.92 13.93
C SER A 288 -21.01 3.92 13.73
N ALA A 289 -20.23 3.64 14.77
CA ALA A 289 -19.15 2.65 14.73
C ALA A 289 -19.70 1.21 14.59
N ARG A 290 -20.85 0.91 15.21
CA ARG A 290 -21.56 -0.37 15.00
C ARG A 290 -21.95 -0.56 13.53
N GLN A 291 -22.46 0.49 12.89
CA GLN A 291 -22.82 0.45 11.47
C GLN A 291 -21.58 0.21 10.58
N GLN A 292 -20.45 0.86 10.88
CA GLN A 292 -19.19 0.63 10.17
C GLN A 292 -18.64 -0.79 10.35
N MET A 293 -18.73 -1.35 11.56
CA MET A 293 -18.37 -2.75 11.81
C MET A 293 -19.19 -3.73 10.97
N MET A 294 -20.42 -3.37 10.58
CA MET A 294 -21.24 -4.20 9.69
C MET A 294 -20.87 -4.07 8.21
N MET A 295 -20.36 -2.91 7.78
CA MET A 295 -19.90 -2.68 6.40
C MET A 295 -18.60 -3.41 6.09
N ASN A 296 -17.69 -3.46 7.07
CA ASN A 296 -16.43 -4.17 6.95
C ASN A 296 -16.70 -5.66 7.22
N GLN A 297 -16.44 -6.53 6.24
CA GLN A 297 -16.57 -8.00 6.35
C GLN A 297 -15.74 -8.66 7.49
N ALA A 298 -15.09 -7.87 8.34
CA ALA A 298 -14.38 -8.25 9.54
C ALA A 298 -15.24 -9.05 10.55
N GLY A 299 -16.56 -9.13 10.38
CA GLY A 299 -17.41 -10.05 11.16
C GLY A 299 -17.07 -11.54 11.01
N GLN A 300 -16.26 -11.95 10.03
CA GLN A 300 -15.72 -13.33 9.96
C GLN A 300 -14.43 -13.52 10.77
N ASP A 301 -13.62 -12.47 10.92
CA ASP A 301 -12.33 -12.51 11.63
C ASP A 301 -12.39 -11.81 12.99
N PHE A 302 -13.60 -11.53 13.48
CA PHE A 302 -13.81 -10.91 14.78
C PHE A 302 -13.51 -11.94 15.88
N SER A 303 -12.22 -12.12 16.17
CA SER A 303 -11.77 -12.73 17.42
C SER A 303 -11.97 -11.70 18.51
N LEU A 304 -12.96 -11.90 19.39
CA LEU A 304 -12.94 -11.23 20.69
C LEU A 304 -11.58 -11.55 21.31
N GLY A 305 -10.77 -10.52 21.58
CA GLY A 305 -9.55 -10.69 22.36
C GLY A 305 -9.93 -11.43 23.64
N ASN A 306 -9.43 -12.65 23.81
CA ASN A 306 -9.77 -13.50 24.95
C ASN A 306 -8.85 -13.22 26.15
N ASP A 307 -8.05 -12.16 26.06
CA ASP A 307 -7.09 -11.76 27.07
C ASP A 307 -7.86 -11.36 28.33
N GLY A 308 -7.91 -12.31 29.27
CA GLY A 308 -8.60 -12.16 30.55
C GLY A 308 -9.87 -13.01 30.75
N GLN A 309 -10.31 -13.82 29.78
CA GLN A 309 -11.50 -14.67 29.95
C GLN A 309 -11.18 -16.15 30.19
N GLU A 310 -10.23 -16.45 31.09
CA GLU A 310 -10.06 -17.84 31.58
C GLU A 310 -11.37 -18.41 32.14
N GLU A 311 -12.22 -17.54 32.68
CA GLU A 311 -13.55 -17.85 33.21
C GLU A 311 -14.52 -18.32 32.13
N ALA A 312 -14.21 -18.20 30.83
CA ALA A 312 -15.07 -18.63 29.73
C ALA A 312 -14.56 -19.90 29.02
N VAL A 313 -13.58 -20.61 29.60
CA VAL A 313 -13.14 -21.91 29.07
C VAL A 313 -14.13 -23.00 29.48
N PRO A 314 -14.78 -23.73 28.54
CA PRO A 314 -15.82 -24.70 28.88
C PRO A 314 -15.37 -25.77 29.91
N SER A 315 -14.15 -26.28 29.80
CA SER A 315 -13.62 -27.30 30.74
C SER A 315 -13.32 -26.76 32.15
N LYS A 316 -13.28 -25.43 32.33
CA LYS A 316 -13.15 -24.79 33.64
C LYS A 316 -14.52 -24.44 34.27
N GLN A 317 -15.63 -24.63 33.55
CA GLN A 317 -16.95 -24.28 34.03
C GLN A 317 -17.44 -25.19 35.15
N LYS A 318 -18.30 -24.64 36.02
CA LYS A 318 -18.89 -25.40 37.11
C LYS A 318 -19.77 -26.54 36.59
N ALA A 319 -20.54 -26.31 35.51
CA ALA A 319 -21.36 -27.35 34.89
C ALA A 319 -20.54 -28.57 34.46
N TRP A 320 -19.31 -28.38 33.97
CA TRP A 320 -18.40 -29.47 33.62
C TRP A 320 -17.94 -30.25 34.86
N THR A 321 -17.39 -29.53 35.85
CA THR A 321 -16.82 -30.16 37.05
C THR A 321 -17.87 -30.85 37.92
N ASP A 322 -19.02 -30.22 38.16
CA ASP A 322 -20.15 -30.81 38.88
C ASP A 322 -20.80 -31.95 38.09
N GLY A 323 -20.88 -31.82 36.76
CA GLY A 323 -21.41 -32.86 35.87
C GLY A 323 -20.57 -34.13 35.94
N LEU A 324 -19.25 -34.00 35.79
CA LEU A 324 -18.32 -35.12 35.93
C LEU A 324 -18.39 -35.75 37.33
N ALA A 325 -18.51 -34.96 38.39
CA ALA A 325 -18.61 -35.49 39.76
C ALA A 325 -19.88 -36.31 40.04
N LYS A 326 -20.92 -36.18 39.22
CA LYS A 326 -22.13 -37.02 39.28
C LYS A 326 -21.98 -38.32 38.48
N ILE A 327 -21.10 -38.34 37.48
CA ILE A 327 -20.92 -39.45 36.53
C ILE A 327 -19.78 -40.38 36.96
N LEU A 328 -18.75 -39.80 37.57
CA LEU A 328 -17.50 -40.46 37.96
C LEU A 328 -17.43 -40.64 39.47
N THR A 329 -16.83 -41.75 39.90
CA THR A 329 -16.46 -41.97 41.31
C THR A 329 -15.33 -41.04 41.72
N LYS A 330 -15.08 -40.93 43.04
CA LYS A 330 -13.98 -40.09 43.56
C LYS A 330 -12.61 -40.53 43.05
N ASP A 331 -12.40 -41.84 42.91
CA ASP A 331 -11.14 -42.40 42.43
C ASP A 331 -10.97 -42.13 40.92
N GLU A 332 -12.02 -42.34 40.12
CA GLU A 332 -12.00 -42.00 38.68
C GLU A 332 -11.78 -40.49 38.44
N LEU A 333 -12.33 -39.61 39.29
CA LEU A 333 -12.07 -38.16 39.24
C LEU A 333 -10.60 -37.84 39.54
N ALA A 334 -10.00 -38.52 40.51
CA ALA A 334 -8.58 -38.33 40.86
C ALA A 334 -7.68 -38.81 39.71
N ASP A 335 -8.02 -39.95 39.10
CA ASP A 335 -7.33 -40.48 37.92
C ASP A 335 -7.44 -39.53 36.73
N LEU A 336 -8.63 -38.98 36.47
CA LEU A 336 -8.85 -38.00 35.41
C LEU A 336 -8.05 -36.71 35.64
N LYS A 337 -8.00 -36.19 36.88
CA LYS A 337 -7.18 -35.01 37.20
C LYS A 337 -5.70 -35.27 36.92
N LYS A 338 -5.20 -36.44 37.33
CA LYS A 338 -3.82 -36.86 37.05
C LYS A 338 -3.57 -37.00 35.54
N ALA A 339 -4.51 -37.57 34.80
CA ALA A 339 -4.43 -37.69 33.34
C ALA A 339 -4.45 -36.31 32.65
N ALA A 340 -5.26 -35.37 33.13
CA ALA A 340 -5.32 -34.00 32.62
C ALA A 340 -4.00 -33.25 32.86
N GLU A 341 -3.41 -33.37 34.05
CA GLU A 341 -2.09 -32.79 34.34
C GLU A 341 -0.97 -33.39 33.45
N ILE A 342 -1.05 -34.68 33.13
CA ILE A 342 -0.12 -35.34 32.19
C ILE A 342 -0.33 -34.81 30.78
N ALA A 343 -1.59 -34.77 30.30
CA ALA A 343 -1.93 -34.30 28.96
C ALA A 343 -1.52 -32.84 28.75
N GLU A 344 -1.75 -31.96 29.73
CA GLU A 344 -1.33 -30.55 29.67
C GLU A 344 0.20 -30.42 29.61
N LYS A 345 0.94 -31.22 30.39
CA LYS A 345 2.41 -31.25 30.32
C LYS A 345 2.92 -31.75 28.98
N GLU A 346 2.28 -32.78 28.40
CA GLU A 346 2.65 -33.32 27.09
C GLU A 346 2.32 -32.35 25.95
N GLU A 347 1.16 -31.70 26.01
CA GLU A 347 0.76 -30.68 25.03
C GLU A 347 1.67 -29.46 25.10
N LYS A 348 1.96 -28.95 26.31
CA LYS A 348 2.93 -27.87 26.49
C LYS A 348 4.28 -28.26 25.93
N LYS A 349 4.79 -29.46 26.27
CA LYS A 349 6.05 -29.98 25.72
C LYS A 349 6.02 -30.04 24.19
N ARG A 350 4.93 -30.53 23.59
CA ARG A 350 4.76 -30.61 22.13
C ARG A 350 4.73 -29.22 21.50
N SER A 351 4.01 -28.27 22.10
CA SER A 351 3.95 -26.88 21.66
C SER A 351 5.35 -26.23 21.73
N ASP A 352 6.06 -26.42 22.85
CA ASP A 352 7.43 -25.94 23.04
C ASP A 352 8.39 -26.54 21.99
N GLU A 353 8.27 -27.84 21.68
CA GLU A 353 9.04 -28.50 20.63
C GLU A 353 8.71 -27.95 19.24
N GLN A 354 7.43 -27.72 18.93
CA GLN A 354 7.00 -27.16 17.64
C GLN A 354 7.45 -25.70 17.49
N LEU A 355 7.33 -24.90 18.54
CA LEU A 355 7.79 -23.52 18.57
C LEU A 355 9.31 -23.43 18.47
N THR A 356 10.04 -24.33 19.14
CA THR A 356 11.49 -24.44 19.00
C THR A 356 11.88 -24.71 17.54
N ARG A 357 11.23 -25.68 16.88
CA ARG A 357 11.45 -25.95 15.45
C ARG A 357 11.12 -24.75 14.57
N LEU A 358 10.03 -24.04 14.88
CA LEU A 358 9.63 -22.84 14.15
C LEU A 358 10.69 -21.74 14.30
N ILE A 359 11.14 -21.46 15.52
CA ILE A 359 12.23 -20.53 15.82
C ILE A 359 13.49 -20.93 15.05
N ASP A 360 13.87 -22.20 15.05
CA ASP A 360 15.05 -22.68 14.31
C ASP A 360 14.92 -22.46 12.80
N ASN A 361 13.78 -22.77 12.19
CA ASN A 361 13.53 -22.51 10.77
C ASN A 361 13.66 -21.01 10.42
N PHE A 362 13.10 -20.13 11.26
CA PHE A 362 13.23 -18.69 11.07
C PHE A 362 14.66 -18.20 11.27
N SER A 363 15.40 -18.82 12.18
CA SER A 363 16.80 -18.49 12.42
C SER A 363 17.68 -18.76 11.21
N ASP A 364 17.40 -19.82 10.46
CA ASP A 364 18.11 -20.12 9.21
C ASP A 364 17.81 -19.06 8.14
N ASN A 365 16.55 -18.60 8.06
CA ASN A 365 16.20 -17.48 7.19
C ASN A 365 16.92 -16.18 7.61
N TYR A 366 17.00 -15.89 8.91
CA TYR A 366 17.74 -14.74 9.41
C TYR A 366 19.24 -14.86 9.16
N ARG A 367 19.83 -16.04 9.35
CA ARG A 367 21.23 -16.31 9.03
C ARG A 367 21.52 -15.99 7.56
N GLN A 368 20.67 -16.45 6.64
CA GLN A 368 20.81 -16.13 5.21
C GLN A 368 20.67 -14.62 4.95
N ASN A 369 19.68 -13.97 5.55
CA ASN A 369 19.45 -12.53 5.37
C ASN A 369 20.60 -11.68 5.93
N PHE A 370 21.13 -12.03 7.08
CA PHE A 370 22.29 -11.38 7.69
C PHE A 370 23.58 -11.66 6.91
N SER A 371 23.75 -12.87 6.39
CA SER A 371 24.90 -13.18 5.50
C SER A 371 24.84 -12.31 4.24
N ARG A 372 23.66 -12.18 3.60
CA ARG A 372 23.48 -11.28 2.44
C ARG A 372 23.78 -9.81 2.74
N GLN A 373 23.65 -9.38 4.00
CA GLN A 373 24.02 -8.02 4.42
C GLN A 373 25.52 -7.89 4.66
N MET A 374 26.16 -8.94 5.18
CA MET A 374 27.58 -8.94 5.50
C MET A 374 28.49 -9.23 4.30
N ASP A 375 28.08 -10.07 3.35
CA ASP A 375 28.89 -10.42 2.18
C ASP A 375 29.34 -9.18 1.39
N PRO A 376 28.46 -8.17 1.13
CA PRO A 376 28.87 -6.96 0.44
C PRO A 376 29.85 -6.09 1.27
N LEU A 377 29.80 -6.14 2.61
CA LEU A 377 30.74 -5.44 3.49
C LEU A 377 32.11 -6.13 3.49
N VAL A 378 32.13 -7.46 3.54
CA VAL A 378 33.35 -8.27 3.43
C VAL A 378 34.03 -8.04 2.07
N ALA A 379 33.24 -8.06 0.99
CA ALA A 379 33.73 -7.78 -0.36
C ALA A 379 34.31 -6.36 -0.47
N ASP A 380 33.68 -5.36 0.14
CA ASP A 380 34.17 -3.98 0.15
C ASP A 380 35.55 -3.85 0.81
N ILE A 381 35.71 -4.49 1.97
CA ILE A 381 36.98 -4.49 2.69
C ILE A 381 38.04 -5.21 1.86
N ARG A 382 37.70 -6.37 1.28
CA ARG A 382 38.63 -7.15 0.44
C ARG A 382 39.16 -6.33 -0.73
N THR A 383 38.26 -5.70 -1.49
CA THR A 383 38.65 -4.89 -2.67
C THR A 383 39.41 -3.63 -2.26
N SER A 384 38.97 -2.94 -1.21
CA SER A 384 39.55 -1.64 -0.83
C SER A 384 40.90 -1.76 -0.12
N ALA A 385 41.03 -2.74 0.78
CA ALA A 385 42.22 -2.93 1.61
C ALA A 385 43.26 -3.88 1.00
N LYS A 386 42.92 -4.60 -0.08
CA LYS A 386 43.83 -5.55 -0.78
C LYS A 386 44.48 -6.54 0.19
N LEU A 387 43.65 -7.13 1.05
CA LEU A 387 44.06 -8.07 2.08
C LEU A 387 44.67 -9.33 1.48
N ASP A 388 45.66 -9.92 2.16
CA ASP A 388 46.14 -11.27 1.87
C ASP A 388 45.11 -12.34 2.27
N ASP A 389 45.26 -13.56 1.73
CA ASP A 389 44.34 -14.67 1.96
C ASP A 389 44.15 -15.00 3.44
N ALA A 390 45.21 -14.89 4.26
CA ALA A 390 45.13 -15.19 5.69
C ALA A 390 44.27 -14.16 6.45
N ARG A 391 44.33 -12.88 6.06
CA ARG A 391 43.48 -11.81 6.61
C ARG A 391 42.05 -11.88 6.07
N ILE A 392 41.88 -12.29 4.81
CA ILE A 392 40.55 -12.56 4.23
C ILE A 392 39.84 -13.69 4.99
N ASP A 393 40.53 -14.79 5.29
CA ASP A 393 39.96 -15.89 6.05
C ASP A 393 39.55 -15.47 7.46
N LYS A 394 40.34 -14.62 8.12
CA LYS A 394 39.99 -14.02 9.41
C LYS A 394 38.74 -13.14 9.30
N LEU A 395 38.64 -12.36 8.23
CA LEU A 395 37.49 -11.49 7.98
C LEU A 395 36.20 -12.29 7.74
N ASN A 396 36.27 -13.35 6.94
CA ASN A 396 35.13 -14.24 6.68
C ASN A 396 34.65 -14.92 7.97
N LYS A 397 35.58 -15.42 8.80
CA LYS A 397 35.24 -16.00 10.12
C LYS A 397 34.63 -14.98 11.08
N ALA A 398 35.12 -13.74 11.07
CA ALA A 398 34.56 -12.66 11.88
C ALA A 398 33.12 -12.32 11.43
N SER A 399 32.87 -12.29 10.12
CA SER A 399 31.54 -12.10 9.55
C SER A 399 30.59 -13.22 9.98
N GLU A 400 31.00 -14.49 9.81
CA GLU A 400 30.22 -15.65 10.23
C GLU A 400 29.92 -15.64 11.73
N SER A 401 30.90 -15.29 12.57
CA SER A 401 30.71 -15.12 14.01
C SER A 401 29.66 -14.07 14.31
N ALA A 402 29.76 -12.90 13.69
CA ALA A 402 28.82 -11.80 13.91
C ALA A 402 27.39 -12.18 13.50
N VAL A 403 27.23 -12.82 12.33
CA VAL A 403 25.94 -13.35 11.86
C VAL A 403 25.38 -14.36 12.87
N ASN A 404 26.18 -15.30 13.34
CA ASN A 404 25.76 -16.30 14.32
C ASN A 404 25.36 -15.64 15.65
N GLY A 405 26.14 -14.67 16.13
CA GLY A 405 25.84 -13.92 17.35
C GLY A 405 24.52 -13.15 17.26
N SER A 406 24.23 -12.54 16.12
CA SER A 406 22.95 -11.88 15.83
C SER A 406 21.78 -12.86 15.80
N VAL A 407 21.93 -14.00 15.15
CA VAL A 407 20.91 -15.06 15.10
C VAL A 407 20.65 -15.64 16.49
N ASP A 408 21.69 -15.86 17.29
CA ASP A 408 21.57 -16.40 18.65
C ASP A 408 20.90 -15.40 19.60
N ALA A 409 21.21 -14.11 19.46
CA ALA A 409 20.52 -13.04 20.19
C ALA A 409 19.02 -13.01 19.85
N TRP A 410 18.69 -13.09 18.55
CA TRP A 410 17.30 -13.19 18.09
C TRP A 410 16.61 -14.45 18.62
N LYS A 411 17.25 -15.63 18.52
CA LYS A 411 16.72 -16.90 19.05
C LYS A 411 16.39 -16.80 20.53
N LYS A 412 17.29 -16.20 21.32
CA LYS A 412 17.11 -16.01 22.76
C LYS A 412 15.87 -15.14 23.02
N LYS A 413 15.75 -14.00 22.35
CA LYS A 413 14.57 -13.11 22.45
C LYS A 413 13.28 -13.81 22.04
N ALA A 414 13.31 -14.57 20.95
CA ALA A 414 12.17 -15.35 20.47
C ALA A 414 11.72 -16.39 21.50
N LYS A 415 12.66 -17.12 22.12
CA LYS A 415 12.37 -18.09 23.19
C LYS A 415 11.81 -17.41 24.44
N GLU A 416 12.42 -16.32 24.89
CA GLU A 416 11.93 -15.56 26.04
C GLU A 416 10.53 -14.98 25.80
N ALA A 417 10.23 -14.55 24.57
CA ALA A 417 8.89 -14.10 24.19
C ALA A 417 7.89 -15.27 24.24
N VAL A 418 8.21 -16.41 23.63
CA VAL A 418 7.39 -17.62 23.67
C VAL A 418 7.16 -18.12 25.10
N ASP A 419 8.18 -18.06 25.95
CA ASP A 419 8.09 -18.49 27.36
C ASP A 419 7.09 -17.66 28.16
N LYS A 420 6.93 -16.38 27.80
CA LYS A 420 5.97 -15.46 28.43
C LYS A 420 4.56 -15.55 27.83
N MET A 421 4.41 -16.17 26.66
CA MET A 421 3.13 -16.32 25.98
C MET A 421 2.22 -17.34 26.67
N SER A 422 0.93 -17.03 26.68
CA SER A 422 -0.17 -17.93 27.02
C SER A 422 -0.26 -19.10 26.02
N LYS A 423 -0.99 -20.15 26.41
CA LYS A 423 -1.24 -21.32 25.55
C LYS A 423 -1.85 -20.93 24.19
N ARG A 424 -2.82 -20.01 24.17
CA ARG A 424 -3.49 -19.58 22.94
C ARG A 424 -2.57 -18.79 22.02
N GLU A 425 -1.75 -17.88 22.56
CA GLU A 425 -0.78 -17.12 21.76
C GLU A 425 0.23 -18.06 21.09
N ARG A 426 0.68 -19.08 21.81
CA ARG A 426 1.54 -20.15 21.28
C ARG A 426 0.85 -20.93 20.15
N GLU A 427 -0.40 -21.33 20.33
CA GLU A 427 -1.20 -22.01 19.29
C GLU A 427 -1.44 -21.12 18.07
N MET A 428 -1.72 -19.83 18.28
CA MET A 428 -1.90 -18.85 17.21
C MET A 428 -0.60 -18.69 16.42
N MET A 429 0.55 -18.58 17.09
CA MET A 429 1.86 -18.52 16.45
C MET A 429 2.15 -19.78 15.63
N LEU A 430 1.84 -20.97 16.17
CA LEU A 430 1.96 -22.24 15.45
C LEU A 430 1.04 -22.32 14.23
N THR A 431 -0.18 -21.80 14.34
CA THR A 431 -1.17 -21.78 13.26
C THR A 431 -0.77 -20.81 12.14
N GLN A 432 -0.28 -19.63 12.52
CA GLN A 432 0.20 -18.62 11.57
C GLN A 432 1.52 -19.02 10.92
N GLY A 433 2.29 -19.91 11.57
CA GLY A 433 3.55 -20.43 11.03
C GLY A 433 4.65 -19.38 10.96
N TYR A 434 4.60 -18.32 11.77
CA TYR A 434 5.68 -17.35 11.88
C TYR A 434 5.90 -16.87 13.31
N VAL A 435 7.17 -16.58 13.65
CA VAL A 435 7.56 -15.94 14.92
C VAL A 435 8.03 -14.53 14.61
N SER A 436 7.25 -13.53 15.03
CA SER A 436 7.65 -12.13 14.93
C SER A 436 8.11 -11.64 16.30
N VAL A 437 9.42 -11.42 16.43
CA VAL A 437 9.99 -10.65 17.53
C VAL A 437 10.86 -9.56 16.93
N GLY A 438 10.74 -8.35 17.48
CA GLY A 438 11.56 -7.23 17.07
C GLY A 438 13.05 -7.50 17.31
N TRP A 439 13.87 -6.74 16.61
CA TRP A 439 15.32 -6.70 16.75
C TRP A 439 15.73 -5.35 17.30
N GLU A 440 16.77 -5.38 18.13
CA GLU A 440 17.48 -4.18 18.52
C GLU A 440 18.53 -3.84 17.46
N ASP A 441 18.85 -2.56 17.33
CA ASP A 441 19.83 -2.09 16.36
C ASP A 441 21.22 -2.70 16.64
N GLU A 442 21.55 -2.87 17.91
CA GLU A 442 22.80 -3.46 18.39
C GLU A 442 22.97 -4.94 18.03
N ASP A 443 21.86 -5.63 17.71
CA ASP A 443 21.87 -7.02 17.29
C ASP A 443 22.18 -7.18 15.80
N GLN A 444 22.24 -6.10 15.00
CA GLN A 444 22.66 -6.20 13.60
C GLN A 444 24.11 -6.68 13.48
N PRO A 445 24.45 -7.62 12.58
CA PRO A 445 25.78 -8.23 12.48
C PRO A 445 26.92 -7.21 12.38
N GLU A 446 26.76 -6.14 11.60
CA GLU A 446 27.77 -5.09 11.41
C GLU A 446 27.92 -4.17 12.64
N LYS A 447 26.96 -4.20 13.56
CA LYS A 447 26.96 -3.42 14.81
C LYS A 447 27.49 -4.22 16.00
N ARG A 448 27.57 -5.55 15.87
CA ARG A 448 28.11 -6.46 16.90
C ARG A 448 29.54 -6.07 17.30
N LYS A 449 29.82 -6.18 18.60
CA LYS A 449 31.14 -5.89 19.16
C LYS A 449 32.23 -6.77 18.54
N GLU A 450 31.96 -8.07 18.41
CA GLU A 450 32.91 -9.04 17.83
C GLU A 450 33.35 -8.68 16.40
N TRP A 451 32.45 -8.15 15.58
CA TRP A 451 32.78 -7.64 14.25
C TRP A 451 33.69 -6.41 14.32
N LYS A 452 33.31 -5.40 15.12
CA LYS A 452 34.07 -4.16 15.30
C LYS A 452 35.49 -4.43 15.83
N ASP A 453 35.61 -5.30 16.82
CA ASP A 453 36.89 -5.70 17.42
C ASP A 453 37.75 -6.45 16.39
N ALA A 454 37.15 -7.36 15.62
CA ALA A 454 37.84 -8.07 14.55
C ALA A 454 38.37 -7.11 13.47
N LEU A 455 37.56 -6.13 13.03
CA LEU A 455 38.00 -5.12 12.06
C LEU A 455 39.20 -4.31 12.57
N SER A 456 39.21 -3.93 13.84
CA SER A 456 40.34 -3.18 14.43
C SER A 456 41.64 -3.96 14.51
N THR A 457 41.56 -5.30 14.51
CA THR A 457 42.71 -6.20 14.54
C THR A 457 43.16 -6.60 13.14
N ILE A 458 42.19 -6.82 12.25
CA ILE A 458 42.45 -7.28 10.89
C ILE A 458 42.98 -6.13 10.05
N LEU A 459 42.43 -4.92 10.15
CA LEU A 459 42.77 -3.77 9.31
C LEU A 459 43.76 -2.83 9.99
N THR A 460 44.74 -2.35 9.23
CA THR A 460 45.54 -1.18 9.64
C THR A 460 44.69 0.10 9.58
N PRO A 461 45.09 1.19 10.27
CA PRO A 461 44.38 2.46 10.20
C PRO A 461 44.22 3.00 8.77
N ASP A 462 45.24 2.84 7.93
CA ASP A 462 45.22 3.32 6.54
C ASP A 462 44.25 2.50 5.67
N GLU A 463 44.26 1.18 5.78
CA GLU A 463 43.32 0.30 5.07
C GLU A 463 41.88 0.54 5.51
N LYS A 464 41.64 0.75 6.81
CA LYS A 464 40.32 1.12 7.33
C LYS A 464 39.85 2.43 6.70
N LYS A 465 40.72 3.44 6.64
CA LYS A 465 40.42 4.72 5.99
C LYS A 465 40.14 4.57 4.49
N LEU A 466 40.87 3.69 3.78
CA LEU A 466 40.61 3.37 2.37
C LEU A 466 39.24 2.74 2.18
N TRP A 467 38.88 1.77 3.00
CA TRP A 467 37.56 1.14 3.00
C TRP A 467 36.44 2.15 3.29
N GLU A 468 36.56 2.94 4.35
CA GLU A 468 35.57 3.97 4.71
C GLU A 468 35.41 5.01 3.59
N SER A 469 36.51 5.39 2.94
CA SER A 469 36.49 6.29 1.78
C SER A 469 35.78 5.67 0.58
N ALA A 470 35.99 4.37 0.33
CA ALA A 470 35.30 3.65 -0.75
C ALA A 470 33.79 3.51 -0.48
N VAL A 471 33.38 3.27 0.76
CA VAL A 471 31.97 3.26 1.18
C VAL A 471 31.35 4.65 1.02
N ALA A 472 32.01 5.69 1.51
CA ALA A 472 31.55 7.07 1.38
C ALA A 472 31.40 7.50 -0.09
N ARG A 473 32.36 7.13 -0.95
CA ARG A 473 32.28 7.35 -2.40
C ARG A 473 31.03 6.72 -3.00
N ARG A 474 30.78 5.44 -2.70
CA ARG A 474 29.61 4.72 -3.25
C ARG A 474 28.30 5.35 -2.81
N LYS A 475 28.17 5.73 -1.53
CA LYS A 475 26.98 6.44 -1.04
C LYS A 475 26.79 7.78 -1.75
N ALA A 476 27.85 8.56 -1.91
CA ALA A 476 27.80 9.83 -2.65
C ALA A 476 27.40 9.63 -4.12
N GLU A 477 27.91 8.58 -4.76
CA GLU A 477 27.56 8.24 -6.14
C GLU A 477 26.12 7.75 -6.28
N GLN A 478 25.65 6.85 -5.40
CA GLN A 478 24.25 6.40 -5.36
C GLN A 478 23.29 7.59 -5.25
N LYS A 479 23.61 8.53 -4.35
CA LYS A 479 22.85 9.76 -4.16
C LYS A 479 22.81 10.61 -5.44
N ARG A 480 23.99 10.89 -6.02
CA ARG A 480 24.12 11.65 -7.28
C ARG A 480 23.32 10.99 -8.41
N VAL A 481 23.41 9.68 -8.55
CA VAL A 481 22.73 8.91 -9.59
C VAL A 481 21.22 8.86 -9.38
N ALA A 482 20.77 8.67 -8.14
CA ALA A 482 19.36 8.77 -7.78
C ALA A 482 18.77 10.13 -8.18
N THR A 483 19.48 11.22 -7.90
CA THR A 483 19.08 12.58 -8.31
C THR A 483 19.05 12.72 -9.82
N LYS A 484 20.09 12.26 -10.54
CA LYS A 484 20.12 12.34 -12.01
C LYS A 484 18.97 11.56 -12.66
N ILE A 485 18.65 10.38 -12.15
CA ILE A 485 17.54 9.56 -12.65
C ILE A 485 16.20 10.25 -12.39
N LEU A 486 16.03 10.83 -11.20
CA LEU A 486 14.82 11.59 -10.87
C LEU A 486 14.65 12.79 -11.81
N VAL A 487 15.71 13.57 -12.02
CA VAL A 487 15.70 14.70 -12.96
C VAL A 487 15.43 14.22 -14.38
N ALA A 488 16.09 13.17 -14.86
CA ALA A 488 15.91 12.65 -16.22
C ALA A 488 14.47 12.20 -16.48
N ALA A 489 13.82 11.55 -15.50
CA ALA A 489 12.43 11.13 -15.63
C ALA A 489 11.44 12.31 -15.65
N LEU A 490 11.70 13.35 -14.86
CA LEU A 490 10.91 14.59 -14.88
C LEU A 490 11.12 15.36 -16.19
N ASP A 491 12.34 15.39 -16.69
CA ASP A 491 12.74 16.06 -17.94
C ASP A 491 11.99 15.51 -19.16
N GLU A 492 11.66 14.21 -19.19
CA GLU A 492 10.80 13.64 -20.23
C GLU A 492 9.41 14.28 -20.33
N ARG A 493 8.89 14.80 -19.21
CA ARG A 493 7.54 15.38 -19.13
C ARG A 493 7.56 16.90 -19.13
N LEU A 494 8.67 17.49 -18.70
CA LEU A 494 8.80 18.93 -18.46
C LEU A 494 9.80 19.61 -19.41
N ALA A 495 10.55 18.85 -20.21
CA ALA A 495 11.52 19.35 -21.20
C ALA A 495 12.43 20.46 -20.65
N PHE A 496 13.12 20.16 -19.55
CA PHE A 496 14.05 21.06 -18.90
C PHE A 496 15.15 21.52 -19.86
N THR A 497 15.62 22.75 -19.65
CA THR A 497 16.88 23.21 -20.24
C THR A 497 18.07 22.65 -19.47
N THR A 498 19.27 22.75 -20.05
CA THR A 498 20.51 22.36 -19.35
C THR A 498 20.74 23.16 -18.06
N GLU A 499 20.40 24.46 -18.08
CA GLU A 499 20.47 25.32 -16.90
C GLU A 499 19.46 24.90 -15.84
N GLN A 500 18.21 24.61 -16.23
CA GLN A 500 17.19 24.11 -15.31
C GLN A 500 17.60 22.81 -14.64
N ARG A 501 18.11 21.82 -15.41
CA ARG A 501 18.63 20.56 -14.83
C ARG A 501 19.66 20.83 -13.75
N THR A 502 20.65 21.67 -14.04
CA THR A 502 21.75 22.02 -13.12
C THR A 502 21.23 22.65 -11.83
N ASN A 503 20.23 23.53 -11.92
CA ASN A 503 19.67 24.23 -10.77
C ASN A 503 18.64 23.39 -9.99
N ILE A 504 17.98 22.42 -10.64
CA ILE A 504 16.97 21.54 -10.02
C ILE A 504 17.61 20.36 -9.29
N GLU A 505 18.74 19.81 -9.78
CA GLU A 505 19.46 18.71 -9.13
C GLU A 505 19.63 18.88 -7.60
N PRO A 506 20.21 19.99 -7.08
CA PRO A 506 20.40 20.17 -5.64
C PRO A 506 19.07 20.30 -4.86
N LEU A 507 17.98 20.71 -5.51
CA LEU A 507 16.66 20.83 -4.88
C LEU A 507 15.96 19.47 -4.72
N LEU A 508 16.31 18.51 -5.58
CA LEU A 508 15.78 17.14 -5.56
C LEU A 508 16.66 16.15 -4.80
N GLU A 509 17.87 16.55 -4.41
CA GLU A 509 18.86 15.68 -3.80
C GLU A 509 18.35 14.93 -2.56
N LYS A 510 17.76 15.64 -1.59
CA LYS A 510 17.22 15.03 -0.35
C LYS A 510 16.05 14.06 -0.63
N ALA A 511 15.18 14.42 -1.58
CA ALA A 511 14.06 13.57 -1.99
C ALA A 511 14.56 12.29 -2.67
N ALA A 512 15.55 12.41 -3.55
CA ALA A 512 16.19 11.28 -4.22
C ALA A 512 16.94 10.38 -3.23
N GLU A 513 17.63 10.95 -2.24
CA GLU A 513 18.36 10.20 -1.21
C GLU A 513 17.42 9.26 -0.45
N SER A 514 16.37 9.82 0.16
CA SER A 514 15.43 9.06 1.00
C SER A 514 14.55 8.06 0.25
N GLN A 515 14.19 8.33 -1.01
CA GLN A 515 13.22 7.50 -1.74
C GLN A 515 13.86 6.56 -2.76
N ILE A 516 15.05 6.87 -3.26
CA ILE A 516 15.69 6.17 -4.39
C ILE A 516 17.06 5.63 -4.00
N ALA A 517 17.95 6.45 -3.43
CA ALA A 517 19.33 6.04 -3.12
C ALA A 517 19.37 4.91 -2.08
N GLU A 518 18.54 4.98 -1.03
CA GLU A 518 18.42 3.90 -0.04
C GLU A 518 18.00 2.56 -0.68
N ARG A 519 17.14 2.59 -1.70
CA ARG A 519 16.73 1.39 -2.44
C ARG A 519 17.85 0.83 -3.31
N LEU A 520 18.70 1.69 -3.88
CA LEU A 520 19.91 1.28 -4.60
C LEU A 520 20.91 0.60 -3.68
N ASP A 521 21.05 1.09 -2.44
CA ASP A 521 22.01 0.56 -1.46
C ASP A 521 21.62 -0.84 -0.98
N GLN A 522 20.33 -1.07 -0.72
CA GLN A 522 19.84 -2.35 -0.20
C GLN A 522 19.93 -3.52 -1.21
N GLN A 523 20.42 -3.31 -2.43
CA GLN A 523 20.34 -4.26 -3.56
C GLN A 523 18.89 -4.74 -3.83
N ARG A 524 17.90 -4.08 -3.25
CA ARG A 524 16.45 -4.30 -3.42
C ARG A 524 15.90 -3.40 -4.51
N TRP A 525 16.73 -3.09 -5.49
CA TRP A 525 16.32 -2.25 -6.61
C TRP A 525 15.25 -2.99 -7.42
N GLY A 526 13.98 -2.69 -7.13
CA GLY A 526 12.85 -3.04 -7.97
C GLY A 526 12.76 -2.10 -9.16
N SER A 527 11.93 -2.47 -10.14
CA SER A 527 11.58 -1.57 -11.24
C SER A 527 10.98 -0.28 -10.69
N MET A 528 11.54 0.86 -11.11
CA MET A 528 10.90 2.13 -10.88
C MET A 528 9.99 2.47 -12.04
N ASN A 529 8.90 3.15 -11.71
CA ASN A 529 8.02 3.76 -12.69
C ASN A 529 8.03 5.27 -12.44
N TYR A 530 7.51 6.03 -13.40
CA TYR A 530 7.42 7.48 -13.31
C TYR A 530 6.62 7.92 -12.08
N GLN A 531 5.60 7.17 -11.66
CA GLN A 531 4.78 7.52 -10.48
C GLN A 531 5.60 7.50 -9.18
N ASN A 532 6.45 6.50 -9.00
CA ASN A 532 7.35 6.42 -7.84
C ASN A 532 8.30 7.62 -7.81
N LEU A 533 8.83 8.00 -8.97
CA LEU A 533 9.74 9.13 -9.11
C LEU A 533 9.02 10.47 -8.89
N ALA A 534 7.85 10.66 -9.48
CA ALA A 534 7.00 11.83 -9.26
C ALA A 534 6.62 11.97 -7.77
N SER A 535 6.26 10.86 -7.11
CA SER A 535 5.99 10.85 -5.66
C SER A 535 7.22 11.25 -4.84
N ALA A 536 8.43 10.80 -5.23
CA ALA A 536 9.66 11.26 -4.59
C ALA A 536 9.83 12.77 -4.78
N ALA A 537 9.66 13.28 -6.00
CA ALA A 537 9.75 14.71 -6.30
C ALA A 537 8.75 15.58 -5.50
N LYS A 538 7.57 15.07 -5.13
CA LYS A 538 6.62 15.80 -4.26
C LYS A 538 7.21 16.19 -2.91
N SER A 539 8.09 15.37 -2.34
CA SER A 539 8.73 15.61 -1.04
C SER A 539 9.86 16.65 -1.06
N SER A 540 10.12 17.25 -2.22
CA SER A 540 11.20 18.22 -2.43
C SER A 540 10.78 19.66 -2.11
N LYS A 541 11.72 20.61 -2.28
CA LYS A 541 11.47 22.04 -2.12
C LYS A 541 10.67 22.62 -3.29
N HIS A 542 9.40 22.27 -3.32
CA HIS A 542 8.49 22.51 -4.42
C HIS A 542 8.44 23.97 -4.90
N ASP A 543 8.35 24.94 -3.98
CA ASP A 543 8.28 26.36 -4.32
C ASP A 543 9.59 26.90 -4.93
N GLU A 544 10.74 26.34 -4.56
CA GLU A 544 12.03 26.70 -5.16
C GLU A 544 12.13 26.14 -6.58
N ILE A 545 11.66 24.90 -6.80
CA ILE A 545 11.62 24.29 -8.14
C ILE A 545 10.71 25.07 -9.07
N LYS A 546 9.47 25.40 -8.64
CA LYS A 546 8.50 26.14 -9.47
C LYS A 546 9.04 27.48 -9.98
N LYS A 547 9.89 28.17 -9.20
CA LYS A 547 10.53 29.43 -9.62
C LYS A 547 11.52 29.26 -10.78
N LEU A 548 12.02 28.05 -10.99
CA LEU A 548 12.92 27.71 -12.10
C LEU A 548 12.14 27.26 -13.36
N LEU A 549 10.84 27.01 -13.24
CA LEU A 549 9.98 26.47 -14.29
C LEU A 549 9.25 27.60 -15.04
N GLU A 550 9.11 27.43 -16.34
CA GLU A 550 8.20 28.25 -17.16
C GLU A 550 6.74 27.95 -16.83
N ASP A 551 5.83 28.87 -17.15
CA ASP A 551 4.40 28.75 -16.80
C ASP A 551 3.77 27.41 -17.26
N TRP A 552 4.10 26.96 -18.47
CA TRP A 552 3.60 25.69 -18.98
C TRP A 552 4.23 24.48 -18.25
N GLN A 553 5.50 24.58 -17.85
CA GLN A 553 6.18 23.56 -17.04
C GLN A 553 5.60 23.52 -15.63
N GLN A 554 5.22 24.65 -15.05
CA GLN A 554 4.53 24.70 -13.76
C GLN A 554 3.15 24.01 -13.84
N ALA A 555 2.37 24.27 -14.90
CA ALA A 555 1.10 23.58 -15.12
C ALA A 555 1.28 22.06 -15.33
N ALA A 556 2.31 21.68 -16.10
CA ALA A 556 2.68 20.28 -16.29
C ALA A 556 3.16 19.64 -14.98
N TRP A 557 3.92 20.36 -14.14
CA TRP A 557 4.36 19.91 -12.83
C TRP A 557 3.17 19.59 -11.91
N VAL A 558 2.17 20.47 -11.83
CA VAL A 558 0.95 20.20 -11.07
C VAL A 558 0.29 18.90 -11.53
N THR A 559 0.16 18.72 -12.85
CA THR A 559 -0.56 17.58 -13.42
C THR A 559 0.21 16.27 -13.31
N GLN A 560 1.52 16.31 -13.57
CA GLN A 560 2.38 15.13 -13.74
C GLN A 560 3.16 14.79 -12.46
N VAL A 561 3.33 15.73 -11.53
CA VAL A 561 4.07 15.52 -10.29
C VAL A 561 3.12 15.61 -9.10
N GLU A 562 2.50 16.77 -8.83
CA GLU A 562 1.65 16.96 -7.64
C GLU A 562 0.44 16.04 -7.61
N LYS A 563 -0.20 15.83 -8.77
CA LYS A 563 -1.34 14.91 -8.92
C LYS A 563 -0.94 13.48 -9.28
N ALA A 564 0.35 13.17 -9.30
CA ALA A 564 0.83 11.82 -9.57
C ALA A 564 0.28 10.86 -8.51
N GLY A 565 -0.30 9.75 -8.95
CA GLY A 565 -0.87 8.74 -8.05
C GLY A 565 -2.33 8.97 -7.66
N GLU A 566 -2.86 10.21 -7.67
CA GLU A 566 -4.29 10.47 -7.37
C GLU A 566 -5.21 9.71 -8.33
N ARG A 567 -4.91 9.77 -9.63
CA ARG A 567 -5.69 9.06 -10.66
C ARG A 567 -5.62 7.54 -10.52
N GLU A 568 -4.44 7.02 -10.18
CA GLU A 568 -4.24 5.58 -9.97
C GLU A 568 -4.89 5.11 -8.68
N ASN A 569 -4.83 5.92 -7.62
CA ASN A 569 -5.52 5.65 -6.36
C ASN A 569 -7.03 5.71 -6.56
N ALA A 570 -7.57 6.72 -7.24
CA ALA A 570 -8.98 6.80 -7.61
C ALA A 570 -9.41 5.60 -8.46
N ARG A 571 -8.56 5.15 -9.40
CA ARG A 571 -8.79 3.94 -10.18
C ARG A 571 -8.77 2.68 -9.31
N ARG A 572 -7.76 2.50 -8.46
CA ARG A 572 -7.65 1.37 -7.54
C ARG A 572 -8.82 1.32 -6.57
N GLN A 573 -9.22 2.48 -6.04
CA GLN A 573 -10.43 2.63 -5.24
C GLN A 573 -11.67 2.22 -6.03
N ALA A 574 -11.81 2.65 -7.29
CA ALA A 574 -12.91 2.23 -8.16
C ALA A 574 -12.87 0.71 -8.50
N GLN A 575 -11.67 0.12 -8.60
CA GLN A 575 -11.49 -1.33 -8.82
C GLN A 575 -11.80 -2.15 -7.56
N GLN A 576 -11.40 -1.66 -6.39
CA GLN A 576 -11.62 -2.29 -5.08
C GLN A 576 -13.03 -2.05 -4.55
N ALA A 577 -13.71 -0.99 -5.00
CA ALA A 577 -15.09 -0.74 -4.68
C ALA A 577 -15.92 -1.96 -5.12
N LYS A 578 -16.49 -2.66 -4.13
CA LYS A 578 -17.42 -3.76 -4.40
C LYS A 578 -18.56 -3.21 -5.27
N PRO A 579 -19.09 -4.02 -6.21
CA PRO A 579 -20.39 -3.68 -6.77
C PRO A 579 -21.35 -3.55 -5.59
N ALA A 580 -22.04 -2.41 -5.47
CA ALA A 580 -22.91 -2.11 -4.34
C ALA A 580 -23.77 -3.34 -4.01
N GLU A 581 -23.75 -3.80 -2.75
CA GLU A 581 -24.64 -4.89 -2.34
C GLU A 581 -26.09 -4.41 -2.53
N GLY A 582 -26.80 -5.03 -3.47
CA GLY A 582 -28.11 -4.57 -3.93
C GLY A 582 -28.14 -3.91 -5.31
N ALA A 583 -26.99 -3.77 -5.98
CA ALA A 583 -26.94 -3.50 -7.41
C ALA A 583 -27.81 -4.56 -8.12
N LYS A 584 -28.87 -4.10 -8.80
CA LYS A 584 -29.78 -4.97 -9.55
C LYS A 584 -28.93 -5.98 -10.34
N PRO A 585 -29.25 -7.28 -10.33
CA PRO A 585 -28.82 -8.12 -11.43
C PRO A 585 -29.23 -7.38 -12.71
N LEU A 586 -28.24 -6.95 -13.50
CA LEU A 586 -28.50 -6.46 -14.85
C LEU A 586 -29.47 -7.46 -15.49
N PRO A 587 -30.55 -6.97 -16.11
CA PRO A 587 -31.57 -7.83 -16.69
C PRO A 587 -30.87 -8.92 -17.50
N GLY A 588 -31.36 -10.16 -17.37
CA GLY A 588 -30.72 -11.36 -17.94
C GLY A 588 -30.32 -11.17 -19.40
N PRO A 589 -29.41 -12.02 -19.89
CA PRO A 589 -28.40 -11.71 -20.92
C PRO A 589 -28.95 -10.82 -22.02
N ASP A 590 -28.91 -9.51 -21.80
CA ASP A 590 -29.13 -8.54 -22.85
C ASP A 590 -27.76 -8.23 -23.44
N PRO A 591 -27.47 -8.67 -24.68
CA PRO A 591 -26.23 -8.34 -25.36
C PRO A 591 -25.97 -6.83 -25.37
N VAL A 592 -27.02 -6.01 -25.32
CA VAL A 592 -26.94 -4.54 -25.30
C VAL A 592 -26.36 -4.03 -23.98
N GLY A 593 -26.68 -4.66 -22.85
CA GLY A 593 -26.14 -4.26 -21.54
C GLY A 593 -24.66 -4.62 -21.36
N ALA A 594 -24.27 -5.80 -21.84
CA ALA A 594 -22.87 -6.22 -21.87
C ALA A 594 -22.02 -5.32 -22.79
N GLU A 595 -22.51 -5.05 -24.00
CA GLU A 595 -21.82 -4.21 -24.98
C GLU A 595 -21.71 -2.75 -24.51
N SER A 596 -22.72 -2.24 -23.81
CA SER A 596 -22.67 -0.89 -23.20
C SER A 596 -21.58 -0.78 -22.14
N LEU A 597 -21.41 -1.79 -21.27
CA LEU A 597 -20.33 -1.81 -20.27
C LEU A 597 -18.95 -1.85 -20.94
N VAL A 598 -18.79 -2.69 -21.95
CA VAL A 598 -17.52 -2.79 -22.71
C VAL A 598 -17.23 -1.48 -23.42
N SER A 599 -18.23 -0.89 -24.09
CA SER A 599 -18.09 0.38 -24.81
C SER A 599 -17.76 1.54 -23.86
N GLY A 600 -18.42 1.63 -22.71
CA GLY A 600 -18.13 2.64 -21.69
C GLY A 600 -16.71 2.53 -21.16
N TYR A 601 -16.28 1.31 -20.78
CA TYR A 601 -14.90 1.06 -20.35
C TYR A 601 -13.87 1.43 -21.43
N LEU A 602 -14.11 1.01 -22.67
CA LEU A 602 -13.23 1.32 -23.79
C LEU A 602 -13.15 2.82 -24.06
N TYR A 603 -14.26 3.54 -23.95
CA TYR A 603 -14.30 5.00 -24.08
C TYR A 603 -13.48 5.69 -22.99
N ASP A 604 -13.66 5.31 -21.72
CA ASP A 604 -12.90 5.88 -20.60
C ASP A 604 -11.39 5.66 -20.76
N MET A 605 -11.02 4.45 -21.18
CA MET A 605 -9.63 4.10 -21.45
C MET A 605 -9.07 4.87 -22.65
N MET A 606 -9.85 5.07 -23.72
CA MET A 606 -9.48 5.91 -24.86
C MET A 606 -9.27 7.38 -24.45
N MET A 607 -10.17 7.95 -23.65
CA MET A 607 -10.06 9.33 -23.19
C MET A 607 -8.83 9.53 -22.31
N THR A 608 -8.52 8.55 -21.45
CA THR A 608 -7.30 8.54 -20.65
C THR A 608 -6.04 8.51 -21.53
N GLU A 609 -6.03 7.65 -22.56
CA GLU A 609 -4.92 7.55 -23.51
C GLU A 609 -4.74 8.86 -24.29
N ARG A 610 -5.85 9.44 -24.78
CA ARG A 610 -5.88 10.72 -25.49
C ARG A 610 -5.29 11.83 -24.66
N GLU A 611 -5.76 12.02 -23.43
CA GLU A 611 -5.24 13.07 -22.55
C GLU A 611 -3.74 12.89 -22.31
N SER A 612 -3.29 11.64 -22.09
CA SER A 612 -1.87 11.34 -21.88
C SER A 612 -1.00 11.69 -23.09
N ILE A 613 -1.43 11.31 -24.30
CA ILE A 613 -0.65 11.55 -25.53
C ILE A 613 -0.72 13.02 -25.94
N GLU A 614 -1.88 13.65 -25.86
CA GLU A 614 -2.06 15.07 -26.16
C GLU A 614 -1.20 15.94 -25.23
N SER A 615 -1.20 15.66 -23.93
CA SER A 615 -0.37 16.38 -22.95
C SER A 615 1.11 16.33 -23.31
N ARG A 616 1.61 15.17 -23.77
CA ARG A 616 2.99 15.03 -24.24
C ARG A 616 3.25 15.87 -25.49
N MET A 617 2.35 15.85 -26.47
CA MET A 617 2.51 16.65 -27.69
C MET A 617 2.48 18.15 -27.40
N LEU A 618 1.62 18.62 -26.51
CA LEU A 618 1.57 20.03 -26.12
C LEU A 618 2.83 20.46 -25.35
N ALA A 619 3.43 19.57 -24.55
CA ALA A 619 4.75 19.81 -23.96
C ALA A 619 5.84 19.92 -25.04
N ALA A 620 5.84 19.03 -26.04
CA ALA A 620 6.77 19.09 -27.17
C ALA A 620 6.61 20.39 -27.98
N VAL A 621 5.38 20.86 -28.20
CA VAL A 621 5.12 22.17 -28.83
C VAL A 621 5.68 23.30 -27.99
N SER A 622 5.48 23.28 -26.67
CA SER A 622 5.96 24.33 -25.77
C SER A 622 7.49 24.39 -25.73
N ASP A 623 8.15 23.24 -25.66
CA ASP A 623 9.60 23.12 -25.78
C ASP A 623 10.13 23.66 -27.12
N LEU A 624 9.46 23.31 -28.22
CA LEU A 624 9.81 23.77 -29.56
C LEU A 624 9.64 25.29 -29.68
N VAL A 625 8.52 25.84 -29.21
CA VAL A 625 8.24 27.28 -29.17
C VAL A 625 9.32 28.02 -28.39
N ARG A 626 9.74 27.50 -27.25
CA ARG A 626 10.84 28.04 -26.45
C ARG A 626 12.17 28.00 -27.20
N ALA A 627 12.56 26.83 -27.69
CA ALA A 627 13.86 26.61 -28.34
C ALA A 627 14.00 27.44 -29.63
N ALA A 628 12.94 27.51 -30.43
CA ALA A 628 12.91 28.23 -31.70
C ALA A 628 12.38 29.67 -31.60
N LYS A 629 11.96 30.12 -30.40
CA LYS A 629 11.39 31.46 -30.14
C LYS A 629 10.22 31.80 -31.07
N LEU A 630 9.29 30.87 -31.21
CA LEU A 630 8.16 31.02 -32.13
C LEU A 630 7.10 31.99 -31.59
N GLY A 631 6.43 32.72 -32.49
CA GLY A 631 5.25 33.53 -32.16
C GLY A 631 3.95 32.72 -32.12
N ASP A 632 2.89 33.35 -31.61
CA ASP A 632 1.60 32.71 -31.31
C ASP A 632 0.92 32.00 -32.49
N ASP A 633 1.01 32.56 -33.70
CA ASP A 633 0.38 31.94 -34.89
C ASP A 633 1.01 30.56 -35.21
N ARG A 634 2.34 30.49 -35.22
CA ARG A 634 3.07 29.23 -35.46
C ARG A 634 2.86 28.25 -34.33
N ARG A 635 2.85 28.73 -33.08
CA ARG A 635 2.51 27.93 -31.89
C ARG A 635 1.14 27.27 -32.06
N LYS A 636 0.07 28.02 -32.33
CA LYS A 636 -1.29 27.48 -32.46
C LYS A 636 -1.39 26.42 -33.57
N LYS A 637 -0.72 26.63 -34.69
CA LYS A 637 -0.67 25.63 -35.79
C LYS A 637 0.04 24.35 -35.36
N LEU A 638 1.12 24.46 -34.60
CA LEU A 638 1.82 23.31 -34.01
C LEU A 638 0.97 22.60 -32.94
N GLU A 639 0.21 23.33 -32.12
CA GLU A 639 -0.73 22.73 -31.16
C GLU A 639 -1.82 21.91 -31.88
N ILE A 640 -2.37 22.44 -32.99
CA ILE A 640 -3.34 21.71 -33.83
C ILE A 640 -2.69 20.45 -34.42
N ALA A 641 -1.48 20.56 -34.96
CA ALA A 641 -0.74 19.43 -35.50
C ALA A 641 -0.43 18.37 -34.43
N GLY A 642 -0.05 18.80 -33.22
CA GLY A 642 0.22 17.93 -32.08
C GLY A 642 -1.04 17.19 -31.61
N LYS A 643 -2.19 17.86 -31.57
CA LYS A 643 -3.48 17.21 -31.29
C LYS A 643 -3.84 16.19 -32.38
N GLY A 644 -3.68 16.55 -33.65
CA GLY A 644 -3.90 15.62 -34.76
C GLY A 644 -3.00 14.39 -34.70
N ALA A 645 -1.72 14.58 -34.39
CA ALA A 645 -0.77 13.49 -34.15
C ALA A 645 -1.19 12.59 -32.98
N ALA A 646 -1.69 13.18 -31.89
CA ALA A 646 -2.23 12.42 -30.76
C ALA A 646 -3.42 11.56 -31.16
N GLU A 647 -4.37 12.09 -31.94
CA GLU A 647 -5.53 11.34 -32.44
C GLU A 647 -5.16 10.15 -33.30
N ASP A 648 -4.16 10.30 -34.19
CA ASP A 648 -3.68 9.21 -35.03
C ASP A 648 -3.17 8.03 -34.17
N VAL A 649 -2.40 8.35 -33.12
CA VAL A 649 -1.87 7.33 -32.20
C VAL A 649 -2.95 6.71 -31.33
N VAL A 650 -3.85 7.52 -30.76
CA VAL A 650 -4.97 7.03 -29.94
C VAL A 650 -5.87 6.11 -30.75
N SER A 651 -6.16 6.46 -32.01
CA SER A 651 -6.99 5.64 -32.89
C SER A 651 -6.35 4.29 -33.18
N ALA A 652 -5.04 4.27 -33.47
CA ALA A 652 -4.29 3.03 -33.67
C ALA A 652 -4.25 2.17 -32.40
N TRP A 653 -3.99 2.79 -31.25
CA TRP A 653 -4.01 2.13 -29.94
C TRP A 653 -5.38 1.53 -29.63
N PHE A 654 -6.45 2.31 -29.78
CA PHE A 654 -7.81 1.95 -29.42
C PHE A 654 -8.28 0.72 -30.19
N ASN A 655 -7.94 0.63 -31.48
CA ASN A 655 -8.27 -0.53 -32.29
C ASN A 655 -7.64 -1.83 -31.73
N GLN A 656 -6.39 -1.77 -31.30
CA GLN A 656 -5.69 -2.92 -30.71
C GLN A 656 -6.21 -3.24 -29.30
N TYR A 657 -6.41 -2.21 -28.48
CA TYR A 657 -6.93 -2.35 -27.12
C TYR A 657 -8.35 -2.94 -27.11
N ASN A 658 -9.23 -2.45 -27.98
CA ASN A 658 -10.58 -2.99 -28.16
C ASN A 658 -10.57 -4.47 -28.54
N GLN A 659 -9.74 -4.87 -29.52
CA GLN A 659 -9.58 -6.28 -29.88
C GLN A 659 -9.08 -7.12 -28.72
N TRP A 660 -8.08 -6.64 -27.97
CA TRP A 660 -7.56 -7.34 -26.81
C TRP A 660 -8.61 -7.49 -25.71
N VAL A 661 -9.31 -6.42 -25.33
CA VAL A 661 -10.38 -6.47 -24.31
C VAL A 661 -11.43 -7.50 -24.71
N ARG A 662 -11.89 -7.48 -25.96
CA ARG A 662 -12.88 -8.45 -26.45
C ARG A 662 -12.36 -9.88 -26.43
N ASN A 663 -11.09 -10.10 -26.77
CA ASN A 663 -10.45 -11.41 -26.70
C ASN A 663 -10.35 -11.91 -25.24
N GLN A 664 -10.03 -11.04 -24.28
CA GLN A 664 -9.99 -11.39 -22.86
C GLN A 664 -11.36 -11.74 -22.29
N LEU A 665 -12.42 -11.06 -22.77
CA LEU A 665 -13.79 -11.37 -22.35
C LEU A 665 -14.26 -12.71 -22.94
N GLY A 666 -13.80 -13.08 -24.14
CA GLY A 666 -14.13 -14.36 -24.79
C GLY A 666 -15.64 -14.62 -24.84
N ASN A 667 -16.08 -15.81 -24.39
CA ASN A 667 -17.50 -16.16 -24.31
C ASN A 667 -18.22 -15.55 -23.08
N SER A 668 -17.49 -14.88 -22.17
CA SER A 668 -18.05 -14.27 -20.94
C SER A 668 -18.92 -13.05 -21.21
N ILE A 669 -19.05 -12.63 -22.47
CA ILE A 669 -19.90 -11.52 -22.96
C ILE A 669 -21.38 -11.75 -22.58
N GLN A 670 -21.78 -12.97 -22.21
CA GLN A 670 -23.16 -13.30 -21.83
C GLN A 670 -23.52 -12.92 -20.37
N ASN A 671 -22.54 -12.58 -19.52
CA ASN A 671 -22.79 -12.25 -18.10
C ASN A 671 -22.25 -10.85 -17.74
N PRO A 672 -23.13 -9.83 -17.67
CA PRO A 672 -22.71 -8.45 -17.41
C PRO A 672 -21.96 -8.23 -16.07
N GLN A 673 -22.28 -8.97 -15.00
CA GLN A 673 -21.55 -8.87 -13.72
C GLN A 673 -20.13 -9.43 -13.83
N THR A 674 -19.98 -10.53 -14.57
CA THR A 674 -18.67 -11.11 -14.85
C THR A 674 -17.85 -10.15 -15.71
N ILE A 675 -18.44 -9.55 -16.74
CA ILE A 675 -17.80 -8.52 -17.56
C ILE A 675 -17.36 -7.33 -16.72
N ALA A 676 -18.25 -6.75 -15.89
CA ALA A 676 -17.90 -5.61 -15.05
C ALA A 676 -16.77 -5.92 -14.06
N THR A 677 -16.69 -7.17 -13.58
CA THR A 677 -15.61 -7.62 -12.69
C THR A 677 -14.31 -7.82 -13.46
N LEU A 678 -14.36 -8.45 -14.63
CA LEU A 678 -13.20 -8.64 -15.51
C LEU A 678 -12.64 -7.30 -15.98
N LEU A 679 -13.49 -6.38 -16.48
CA LEU A 679 -13.09 -5.04 -16.92
C LEU A 679 -12.45 -4.22 -15.79
N ARG A 680 -12.98 -4.31 -14.55
CA ARG A 680 -12.32 -3.70 -13.39
C ARG A 680 -10.94 -4.29 -13.12
N GLY A 681 -10.79 -5.61 -13.26
CA GLY A 681 -9.50 -6.29 -13.15
C GLY A 681 -8.55 -6.02 -14.33
N MET A 682 -9.07 -5.56 -15.47
CA MET A 682 -8.24 -5.25 -16.63
C MET A 682 -7.45 -3.95 -16.39
N GLY A 683 -6.14 -4.08 -16.40
CA GLY A 683 -5.20 -2.96 -16.38
C GLY A 683 -5.11 -2.25 -17.73
N ARG A 684 -4.31 -1.19 -17.77
CA ARG A 684 -3.85 -0.61 -19.05
C ARG A 684 -2.83 -1.58 -19.66
N VAL A 685 -2.99 -1.88 -20.94
CA VAL A 685 -2.03 -2.69 -21.69
C VAL A 685 -1.44 -1.82 -22.79
N ASN A 686 -0.12 -1.91 -22.91
CA ASN A 686 0.60 -1.11 -23.89
C ASN A 686 0.69 -1.85 -25.23
N PHE A 687 -0.13 -1.41 -26.18
CA PHE A 687 -0.22 -1.95 -27.54
C PHE A 687 0.54 -1.11 -28.57
N SER A 688 0.78 0.18 -28.29
CA SER A 688 1.33 1.16 -29.23
C SER A 688 2.85 1.12 -29.34
N ARG A 689 3.40 -0.07 -29.56
CA ARG A 689 4.86 -0.29 -29.61
C ARG A 689 5.55 0.42 -30.79
N ASN A 690 4.81 0.82 -31.81
CA ASN A 690 5.37 1.22 -33.12
C ASN A 690 4.95 2.60 -33.64
N LEU A 691 3.98 3.28 -33.03
CA LEU A 691 3.53 4.59 -33.52
C LEU A 691 3.81 5.67 -32.48
N VAL A 692 4.84 6.46 -32.75
CA VAL A 692 5.23 7.63 -31.98
C VAL A 692 4.50 8.84 -32.56
N PRO A 693 3.82 9.69 -31.77
CA PRO A 693 3.08 10.84 -32.30
C PRO A 693 3.94 11.77 -33.16
N GLU A 694 5.18 11.98 -32.76
CA GLU A 694 6.17 12.80 -33.47
C GLU A 694 6.55 12.20 -34.84
N ASP A 695 6.27 10.91 -35.06
CA ASP A 695 6.49 10.25 -36.34
C ASP A 695 5.31 10.33 -37.30
N THR A 696 4.16 10.84 -36.85
CA THR A 696 2.93 10.93 -37.65
C THR A 696 3.02 12.05 -38.70
N ALA A 697 2.24 11.90 -39.77
CA ALA A 697 2.22 12.86 -40.86
C ALA A 697 1.79 14.29 -40.43
N PRO A 698 0.78 14.49 -39.56
CA PRO A 698 0.40 15.83 -39.10
C PRO A 698 1.57 16.59 -38.45
N TRP A 699 2.35 15.91 -37.60
CA TRP A 699 3.46 16.53 -36.90
C TRP A 699 4.65 16.83 -37.83
N LYS A 700 5.08 15.84 -38.61
CA LYS A 700 6.20 15.99 -39.55
C LYS A 700 5.95 17.10 -40.56
N THR A 701 4.77 17.11 -41.18
CA THR A 701 4.39 18.13 -42.15
C THR A 701 4.37 19.53 -41.53
N ALA A 702 3.87 19.67 -40.31
CA ALA A 702 3.82 20.96 -39.63
C ALA A 702 5.23 21.47 -39.26
N THR A 703 6.09 20.61 -38.72
CA THR A 703 7.46 20.98 -38.33
C THR A 703 8.37 21.26 -39.53
N GLU A 704 8.15 20.60 -40.67
CA GLU A 704 8.84 20.89 -41.93
C GLU A 704 8.42 22.25 -42.51
N ASN A 705 7.12 22.55 -42.54
CA ASN A 705 6.59 23.75 -43.19
C ASN A 705 6.66 25.03 -42.34
N LEU A 706 6.56 24.92 -41.01
CA LEU A 706 6.44 26.09 -40.12
C LEU A 706 7.78 26.59 -39.58
N LEU A 707 8.82 25.75 -39.65
CA LEU A 707 10.13 26.04 -39.08
C LEU A 707 11.17 26.26 -40.18
N SER A 708 12.07 27.20 -39.94
CA SER A 708 13.32 27.30 -40.68
C SER A 708 14.28 26.17 -40.27
N GLU A 709 15.32 25.97 -41.07
CA GLU A 709 16.41 25.04 -40.75
C GLU A 709 17.10 25.40 -39.42
N SER A 710 17.31 26.69 -39.17
CA SER A 710 17.93 27.17 -37.92
C SER A 710 17.07 26.90 -36.68
N GLU A 711 15.75 27.05 -36.80
CA GLU A 711 14.79 26.79 -35.71
C GLU A 711 14.71 25.28 -35.42
N ARG A 712 14.69 24.43 -36.46
CA ARG A 712 14.78 22.98 -36.30
C ARG A 712 16.08 22.55 -35.62
N ALA A 713 17.21 23.12 -36.04
CA ALA A 713 18.52 22.82 -35.43
C ALA A 713 18.57 23.24 -33.95
N ALA A 714 17.98 24.38 -33.58
CA ALA A 714 17.90 24.82 -32.19
C ALA A 714 17.06 23.86 -31.33
N TRP A 715 15.91 23.42 -31.82
CA TRP A 715 15.07 22.45 -31.11
C TRP A 715 15.73 21.06 -31.01
N GLN A 716 16.33 20.59 -32.10
CA GLN A 716 17.07 19.32 -32.12
C GLN A 716 18.21 19.30 -31.11
N LYS A 717 18.92 20.43 -30.94
CA LYS A 717 19.98 20.56 -29.93
C LYS A 717 19.45 20.35 -28.50
N GLU A 718 18.27 20.85 -28.17
CA GLU A 718 17.65 20.64 -26.85
C GLU A 718 17.22 19.17 -26.66
N ILE A 719 16.66 18.53 -27.70
CA ILE A 719 16.33 17.10 -27.69
C ILE A 719 17.60 16.26 -27.44
N GLU A 720 18.69 16.55 -28.15
CA GLU A 720 19.96 15.85 -28.01
C GLU A 720 20.58 16.05 -26.63
N ALA A 721 20.50 17.27 -26.07
CA ALA A 721 20.98 17.54 -24.72
C ALA A 721 20.20 16.73 -23.66
N ARG A 722 18.87 16.65 -23.78
CA ARG A 722 18.03 15.81 -22.92
C ARG A 722 18.37 14.33 -23.05
N LYS A 723 18.49 13.83 -24.28
CA LYS A 723 18.84 12.44 -24.56
C LYS A 723 20.23 12.11 -24.00
N ALA A 724 21.22 12.99 -24.17
CA ALA A 724 22.56 12.80 -23.62
C ALA A 724 22.55 12.73 -22.09
N TYR A 725 21.80 13.63 -21.43
CA TYR A 725 21.65 13.62 -19.97
C TYR A 725 21.01 12.31 -19.47
N GLN A 726 19.94 11.88 -20.12
CA GLN A 726 19.26 10.63 -19.77
C GLN A 726 20.15 9.40 -19.99
N ILE A 727 20.85 9.31 -21.12
CA ILE A 727 21.81 8.22 -21.39
C ILE A 727 22.88 8.17 -20.29
N GLU A 728 23.40 9.33 -19.89
CA GLU A 728 24.40 9.40 -18.81
C GLU A 728 23.81 8.95 -17.46
N ALA A 729 22.59 9.39 -17.13
CA ALA A 729 21.89 9.01 -15.92
C ALA A 729 21.64 7.49 -15.86
N THR A 730 21.08 6.91 -16.92
CA THR A 730 20.82 5.46 -17.04
C THR A 730 22.11 4.65 -16.97
N THR A 731 23.15 5.08 -17.69
CA THR A 731 24.46 4.39 -17.65
C THR A 731 25.03 4.42 -16.23
N SER A 732 24.95 5.56 -15.54
CA SER A 732 25.43 5.68 -14.17
C SER A 732 24.60 4.82 -13.19
N LEU A 733 23.28 4.70 -13.42
CA LEU A 733 22.40 3.81 -12.66
C LEU A 733 22.83 2.34 -12.78
N VAL A 734 23.02 1.87 -14.00
CA VAL A 734 23.44 0.49 -14.29
C VAL A 734 24.81 0.20 -13.68
N LEU A 735 25.75 1.13 -13.78
CA LEU A 735 27.08 0.97 -13.20
C LEU A 735 27.08 1.05 -11.67
N THR A 736 26.21 1.87 -11.08
CA THR A 736 26.02 1.90 -9.63
C THR A 736 25.47 0.58 -9.12
N GLN A 737 24.55 -0.05 -9.85
CA GLN A 737 24.04 -1.38 -9.50
C GLN A 737 25.14 -2.45 -9.59
N LEU A 738 25.94 -2.40 -10.66
CA LEU A 738 27.08 -3.31 -10.80
C LEU A 738 28.16 -3.05 -9.73
N ASP A 739 28.48 -1.80 -9.40
CA ASP A 739 29.40 -1.43 -8.31
C ASP A 739 28.87 -1.92 -6.96
N ASN A 740 27.58 -1.78 -6.71
CA ASN A 740 26.96 -2.24 -5.48
C ASN A 740 27.03 -3.76 -5.30
N ALA A 741 27.11 -4.54 -6.37
CA ALA A 741 27.22 -5.99 -6.28
C ALA A 741 28.68 -6.48 -6.38
N ALA A 742 29.44 -5.94 -7.34
CA ALA A 742 30.78 -6.41 -7.70
C ALA A 742 31.92 -5.61 -7.01
N ARG A 743 31.61 -4.50 -6.34
CA ARG A 743 32.57 -3.62 -5.65
C ARG A 743 33.70 -3.20 -6.59
N LEU A 744 33.37 -2.34 -7.55
CA LEU A 744 34.27 -1.92 -8.62
C LEU A 744 35.25 -0.84 -8.14
N GLU A 745 36.49 -0.92 -8.61
CA GLU A 745 37.46 0.18 -8.46
C GLU A 745 37.09 1.36 -9.38
N VAL A 746 37.55 2.58 -9.04
CA VAL A 746 37.26 3.80 -9.82
C VAL A 746 37.73 3.66 -11.27
N ALA A 747 38.91 3.09 -11.50
CA ALA A 747 39.43 2.87 -12.86
C ALA A 747 38.56 1.89 -13.68
N GLN A 748 37.96 0.89 -13.01
CA GLN A 748 37.03 -0.05 -13.65
C GLN A 748 35.73 0.66 -14.01
N LEU A 749 35.19 1.48 -13.11
CA LEU A 749 34.00 2.30 -13.36
C LEU A 749 34.19 3.24 -14.55
N ASP A 750 35.32 3.92 -14.64
CA ASP A 750 35.62 4.82 -15.76
C ASP A 750 35.73 4.06 -17.10
N LYS A 751 36.36 2.88 -17.09
CA LYS A 751 36.45 2.02 -18.28
C LYS A 751 35.07 1.50 -18.69
N LEU A 752 34.29 0.99 -17.74
CA LEU A 752 32.95 0.46 -17.97
C LEU A 752 31.98 1.56 -18.40
N LYS A 753 32.09 2.79 -17.88
CA LYS A 753 31.28 3.93 -18.33
C LYS A 753 31.44 4.20 -19.82
N LYS A 754 32.67 4.17 -20.33
CA LYS A 754 32.92 4.35 -21.77
C LYS A 754 32.32 3.21 -22.60
N LEU A 755 32.50 1.96 -22.15
CA LEU A 755 31.96 0.77 -22.83
C LEU A 755 30.43 0.74 -22.82
N ALA A 756 29.81 1.05 -21.68
CA ALA A 756 28.37 1.09 -21.50
C ALA A 756 27.71 2.21 -22.33
N LEU A 757 28.33 3.40 -22.40
CA LEU A 757 27.85 4.47 -23.29
C LEU A 757 27.89 4.07 -24.77
N ALA A 758 28.96 3.38 -25.19
CA ALA A 758 29.06 2.88 -26.56
C ALA A 758 27.98 1.81 -26.85
N SER A 759 27.81 0.84 -25.94
CA SER A 759 26.77 -0.18 -26.01
C SER A 759 25.36 0.43 -26.06
N TYR A 760 25.08 1.42 -25.20
CA TYR A 760 23.80 2.15 -25.23
C TYR A 760 23.55 2.77 -26.60
N ALA A 761 24.52 3.52 -27.13
CA ALA A 761 24.37 4.18 -28.43
C ALA A 761 24.15 3.18 -29.58
N GLU A 762 24.79 2.01 -29.52
CA GLU A 762 24.70 0.97 -30.53
C GLU A 762 23.36 0.22 -30.49
N TYR A 763 22.87 -0.14 -29.30
CA TYR A 763 21.76 -1.07 -29.12
C TYR A 763 20.45 -0.44 -28.64
N SER A 764 20.44 0.79 -28.10
CA SER A 764 19.19 1.37 -27.58
C SER A 764 18.04 1.42 -28.58
N PRO A 765 18.24 1.71 -29.90
CA PRO A 765 17.14 1.67 -30.86
C PRO A 765 16.49 0.29 -30.97
N ASP A 766 17.28 -0.76 -30.82
CA ASP A 766 16.85 -2.15 -30.93
C ASP A 766 16.20 -2.64 -29.62
N ILE A 767 16.68 -2.14 -28.47
CA ILE A 767 16.04 -2.32 -27.16
C ILE A 767 14.68 -1.63 -27.12
N ASP A 768 14.60 -0.37 -27.54
CA ASP A 768 13.36 0.41 -27.65
C ASP A 768 12.35 -0.30 -28.57
N ARG A 769 12.82 -0.82 -29.71
CA ARG A 769 11.98 -1.63 -30.61
C ARG A 769 11.49 -2.91 -29.95
N TYR A 770 12.31 -3.57 -29.13
CA TYR A 770 11.96 -4.84 -28.50
C TYR A 770 10.89 -4.69 -27.41
N PHE A 771 11.09 -3.76 -26.48
CA PHE A 771 10.11 -3.52 -25.42
C PHE A 771 8.87 -2.76 -25.92
N GLY A 772 8.93 -2.28 -27.16
CA GLY A 772 8.01 -1.30 -27.69
C GLY A 772 8.42 0.08 -27.22
N SER A 773 8.24 1.07 -28.09
CA SER A 773 8.61 2.46 -27.83
C SER A 773 8.43 2.84 -26.36
N ARG A 774 9.49 3.43 -25.78
CA ARG A 774 9.62 3.83 -24.38
C ARG A 774 8.28 4.16 -23.73
N ASP A 775 7.74 3.21 -22.96
CA ASP A 775 6.56 3.48 -22.14
C ASP A 775 6.93 4.61 -21.19
N PRO A 776 6.31 5.79 -21.30
CA PRO A 776 6.76 6.94 -20.55
C PRO A 776 6.42 6.82 -19.05
N ASN A 777 5.66 5.79 -18.65
CA ASN A 777 5.41 5.46 -17.25
C ASN A 777 6.32 4.35 -16.74
N THR A 778 6.73 3.41 -17.60
CA THR A 778 7.60 2.27 -17.22
C THR A 778 8.73 2.06 -18.23
N PRO A 779 9.60 3.07 -18.42
CA PRO A 779 10.71 2.96 -19.37
C PRO A 779 11.63 1.81 -18.97
N TRP A 780 12.14 1.06 -19.95
CA TRP A 780 12.94 -0.14 -19.69
C TRP A 780 14.23 0.20 -18.95
N GLU A 781 14.75 1.41 -19.12
CA GLU A 781 15.92 1.97 -18.43
C GLU A 781 15.75 2.06 -16.92
N LEU A 782 14.51 2.21 -16.44
CA LEU A 782 14.18 2.25 -15.02
C LEU A 782 13.78 0.89 -14.45
N ASN A 783 13.69 -0.13 -15.31
CA ASN A 783 13.38 -1.49 -14.92
C ASN A 783 14.66 -2.23 -14.53
N SER A 784 14.72 -2.72 -13.28
CA SER A 784 15.90 -3.40 -12.73
C SER A 784 16.24 -4.73 -13.40
N TYR A 785 15.33 -5.29 -14.19
CA TYR A 785 15.57 -6.50 -14.97
C TYR A 785 16.16 -6.21 -16.35
N TYR A 786 15.88 -5.03 -16.92
CA TYR A 786 16.18 -4.74 -18.33
C TYR A 786 17.30 -3.72 -18.51
N ASN A 787 17.49 -2.81 -17.56
CA ASN A 787 18.52 -1.78 -17.65
C ASN A 787 19.94 -2.37 -17.83
N MET A 788 20.20 -3.57 -17.30
CA MET A 788 21.47 -4.29 -17.44
C MET A 788 21.76 -4.78 -18.88
N LEU A 789 20.80 -4.70 -19.82
CA LEU A 789 21.05 -5.00 -21.23
C LEU A 789 22.13 -4.11 -21.84
N ILE A 790 22.34 -2.91 -21.26
CA ILE A 790 23.44 -2.03 -21.63
C ILE A 790 24.81 -2.70 -21.37
N ILE A 791 24.93 -3.50 -20.30
CA ILE A 791 26.16 -4.25 -20.00
C ILE A 791 26.27 -5.49 -20.88
N GLU A 792 25.17 -6.19 -21.15
CA GLU A 792 25.16 -7.37 -22.04
C GLU A 792 25.65 -7.01 -23.46
N GLY A 793 25.36 -5.80 -23.95
CA GLY A 793 25.86 -5.31 -25.23
C GLY A 793 27.35 -4.99 -25.28
N ILE A 794 28.05 -4.99 -24.14
CA ILE A 794 29.50 -4.87 -24.13
C ILE A 794 30.11 -6.20 -24.57
N PRO A 795 31.03 -6.22 -25.56
CA PRO A 795 31.70 -7.46 -25.96
C PRO A 795 32.33 -8.17 -24.77
N GLU A 796 32.08 -9.48 -24.64
CA GLU A 796 32.52 -10.28 -23.49
C GLU A 796 34.03 -10.14 -23.21
N LYS A 797 34.85 -10.06 -24.27
CA LYS A 797 36.28 -9.80 -24.14
C LYS A 797 36.57 -8.48 -23.42
N SER A 798 35.87 -7.41 -23.79
CA SER A 798 36.03 -6.08 -23.17
C SER A 798 35.55 -6.08 -21.71
N LEU A 799 34.50 -6.83 -21.38
CA LEU A 799 34.06 -7.03 -19.99
C LEU A 799 35.12 -7.77 -19.17
N LYS A 800 35.65 -8.89 -19.67
CA LYS A 800 36.73 -9.65 -19.00
C LYS A 800 38.03 -8.86 -18.84
N GLU A 801 38.29 -7.89 -19.72
CA GLU A 801 39.41 -6.96 -19.56
C GLU A 801 39.12 -5.82 -18.55
N ALA A 802 37.86 -5.57 -18.21
CA ALA A 802 37.46 -4.51 -17.27
C ALA A 802 37.20 -5.04 -15.86
N LEU A 803 36.75 -6.29 -15.75
CA LEU A 803 36.39 -6.96 -14.50
C LEU A 803 37.43 -8.01 -14.10
N THR A 804 37.61 -8.20 -12.80
CA THR A 804 38.32 -9.38 -12.27
C THR A 804 37.45 -10.64 -12.44
N GLU A 805 38.05 -11.83 -12.29
CA GLU A 805 37.30 -13.10 -12.39
C GLU A 805 36.13 -13.16 -11.39
N SER A 806 36.34 -12.78 -10.13
CA SER A 806 35.27 -12.76 -9.12
C SER A 806 34.16 -11.74 -9.44
N GLN A 807 34.51 -10.60 -10.04
CA GLN A 807 33.53 -9.61 -10.46
C GLN A 807 32.75 -10.07 -11.69
N MET A 808 33.41 -10.80 -12.59
CA MET A 808 32.76 -11.43 -13.75
C MET A 808 31.78 -12.51 -13.29
N GLU A 809 32.13 -13.31 -12.26
CA GLU A 809 31.21 -14.28 -11.66
C GLU A 809 29.96 -13.61 -11.09
N VAL A 810 30.09 -12.46 -10.41
CA VAL A 810 28.94 -11.67 -9.94
C VAL A 810 28.03 -11.25 -11.12
N TRP A 811 28.62 -10.78 -12.22
CA TRP A 811 27.87 -10.46 -13.44
C TRP A 811 27.11 -11.68 -13.98
N GLU A 812 27.81 -12.80 -14.16
CA GLU A 812 27.26 -14.03 -14.76
C GLU A 812 26.18 -14.70 -13.91
N THR A 813 26.29 -14.62 -12.58
CA THR A 813 25.37 -15.29 -11.66
C THR A 813 24.20 -14.41 -11.24
N GLN A 814 24.40 -13.10 -11.07
CA GLN A 814 23.37 -12.22 -10.53
C GLN A 814 22.58 -11.47 -11.59
N PHE A 815 23.25 -10.99 -12.66
CA PHE A 815 22.66 -10.04 -13.61
C PHE A 815 22.39 -10.66 -14.97
N ARG A 816 23.38 -11.33 -15.58
CA ARG A 816 23.27 -11.96 -16.90
C ARG A 816 22.06 -12.89 -17.08
N PRO A 817 21.65 -13.71 -16.08
CA PRO A 817 20.48 -14.58 -16.23
C PRO A 817 19.17 -13.81 -16.40
N ARG A 818 19.13 -12.52 -16.00
CA ARG A 818 17.97 -11.64 -16.14
C ARG A 818 17.87 -11.03 -17.54
N THR A 819 19.00 -10.89 -18.24
CA THR A 819 19.11 -10.17 -19.53
C THR A 819 19.23 -11.10 -20.72
N SER A 820 19.86 -12.28 -20.57
CA SER A 820 20.22 -13.17 -21.68
C SER A 820 19.03 -13.56 -22.56
N GLY A 821 17.87 -13.89 -21.96
CA GLY A 821 16.67 -14.26 -22.72
C GLY A 821 16.10 -13.15 -23.61
N TYR A 822 16.35 -11.88 -23.25
CA TYR A 822 15.94 -10.72 -24.06
C TYR A 822 16.99 -10.38 -25.11
N TRP A 823 18.27 -10.51 -24.73
CA TRP A 823 19.41 -10.08 -25.52
C TRP A 823 19.48 -10.74 -26.91
N ASP A 824 19.25 -12.04 -27.01
CA ASP A 824 19.28 -12.76 -28.29
C ASP A 824 18.29 -12.16 -29.32
N ASN A 825 17.13 -11.70 -28.86
CA ASN A 825 16.14 -11.07 -29.73
C ASN A 825 16.54 -9.63 -30.11
N ILE A 826 17.15 -8.90 -29.18
CA ILE A 826 17.67 -7.54 -29.43
C ILE A 826 18.81 -7.60 -30.45
N GLN A 827 19.73 -8.55 -30.32
CA GLN A 827 20.80 -8.78 -31.30
C GLN A 827 20.23 -9.09 -32.69
N ARG A 828 19.18 -9.94 -32.77
CA ARG A 828 18.51 -10.19 -34.05
C ARG A 828 17.92 -8.92 -34.66
N TYR A 829 17.29 -8.07 -33.87
CA TYR A 829 16.74 -6.79 -34.36
C TYR A 829 17.84 -5.83 -34.81
N HIS A 830 18.95 -5.80 -34.09
CA HIS A 830 20.15 -5.04 -34.47
C HIS A 830 20.70 -5.51 -35.82
N ASP A 831 20.94 -6.82 -35.98
CA ASP A 831 21.45 -7.39 -37.23
C ASP A 831 20.54 -7.11 -38.42
N GLU A 832 19.22 -7.21 -38.22
CA GLU A 832 18.22 -6.84 -39.23
C GLU A 832 18.32 -5.36 -39.62
N ARG A 833 18.46 -4.46 -38.63
CA ARG A 833 18.56 -3.02 -38.84
C ARG A 833 19.83 -2.67 -39.61
N ILE A 834 21.00 -3.16 -39.16
CA ILE A 834 22.28 -2.94 -39.84
C ILE A 834 22.26 -3.50 -41.26
N LYS A 835 21.64 -4.67 -41.48
CA LYS A 835 21.47 -5.24 -42.82
C LYS A 835 20.62 -4.33 -43.73
N LYS A 836 19.53 -3.77 -43.21
CA LYS A 836 18.68 -2.83 -43.94
C LYS A 836 19.41 -1.52 -44.25
N GLU A 837 20.09 -0.93 -43.28
CA GLU A 837 20.88 0.31 -43.44
C GLU A 837 21.97 0.16 -44.51
N LYS A 838 22.67 -0.97 -44.52
CA LYS A 838 23.65 -1.32 -45.56
C LYS A 838 23.00 -1.49 -46.94
N ALA A 839 21.80 -2.06 -47.01
CA ALA A 839 21.08 -2.22 -48.27
C ALA A 839 20.50 -0.90 -48.82
N SER A 840 20.15 0.05 -47.94
CA SER A 840 19.63 1.37 -48.32
C SER A 840 20.71 2.41 -48.61
N SER A 841 21.97 2.14 -48.23
CA SER A 841 23.10 3.03 -48.54
C SER A 841 23.45 2.94 -50.02
N PRO A 842 23.42 4.04 -50.80
CA PRO A 842 23.77 4.00 -52.22
C PRO A 842 25.19 3.46 -52.41
N PRO A 843 25.45 2.62 -53.43
CA PRO A 843 26.78 2.06 -53.65
C PRO A 843 27.78 3.20 -53.78
N ALA A 844 28.85 3.15 -52.97
CA ALA A 844 29.91 4.14 -53.01
C ALA A 844 30.38 4.31 -54.46
N LYS A 845 30.21 5.51 -55.01
CA LYS A 845 30.67 5.85 -56.36
C LYS A 845 32.17 5.54 -56.41
N LYS A 846 32.54 4.51 -57.19
CA LYS A 846 33.93 4.17 -57.50
C LYS A 846 34.54 5.24 -58.38
#